data_AF-Q6ANW2-F1
#
_entry.id   AF-Q6ANW2-F1
#
_cell.length_a   1.000
_cell.length_b   1.000
_cell.length_c   1.000
_cell.angle_alpha   90.00
_cell.angle_beta   90.00
_cell.angle_gamma   90.00
#
_symmetry.space_group_name_H-M   'P 1'
#
loop_
_entity.id
_entity.type
_entity.pdbx_description
1 polymer ?
#
loop_
_entity_poly.entity_id
_entity_poly.type
_entity_poly.pdbx_seq_one_letter_code
_entity_poly.pdbx_strand_id
1 'polypeptide(L)'
;MAFSKNILDSLPPLISKQIFEGFFGFEKENIRVDSRGKLALTPHPRELGEKTSHPYITTDFSESQIEIITPPLPSIAESLGFLETLHDLVSIELKDEYLWPQSAPPILPEREEDIPIAHFGGEFREQEEYRLQLAKIYGRKRQMFSGIHFNISLPERFLELLHEEGKQEQPFAEFREDIYMKTVRNFLRHRWFLICLLGASPVIHKSYRKHCIDMLSPFAKDAYHFPYATSIRNNICGYRNTQDFHLNYSTLTDYRESLQELVEKKVLRDIRENYAPIRIKTTTDPKRINHLEIRLLDLNPFFKTGVNPLHAEIIHIFLIYCLLCPEETSFTSKEQETANRNQEQAATEGLNPGAIICDADGNEQRLDKQLAHCLQEIQQTVSPHLPPEYRAGMEELERLVQNQASRPTDTLLKEIKQEGFTEWHMKQALKFLKKSHDEQFIFHGLRDMELSTQLLLRRAALRGVSFEIMDRQENFVCLEQAGKREYVMQASRTSLDNYISVLSMENKVITKKILDQAGINTPKGRSYSSPSEALADYPYYRGRAIVIKPKSTNFGIGITIIKENNRHDFFAQGIAQAFKHEATVLIENFSSGKEYRFFIVNDQVVGILHRVPANVTGDGTSSVQVLVTEKNKNPLRGRGYRTPLEKIKLEETEEMFLASQGYSFATVPAKDQRIYLRENSNISTGGDSIDFTDKVPQSYKDIAVRAAQALQVKITGLDMMIDSLEEDAAEDNFSIIELNFNPAIHIHCHPYIGKNRHLDDKILDALGFTGAEEAGEKA
;
A
#
# COMPACT_ATOMS: atom_id res chain seq x y z
N MET A 1 -24.48 -31.29 -14.97
CA MET A 1 -25.57 -30.27 -14.91
C MET A 1 -24.90 -29.01 -14.38
N ALA A 2 -24.97 -27.89 -15.11
CA ALA A 2 -24.32 -26.66 -14.66
C ALA A 2 -24.92 -26.16 -13.34
N PHE A 3 -24.08 -25.53 -12.51
CA PHE A 3 -24.48 -24.92 -11.23
C PHE A 3 -25.78 -24.10 -11.36
N SER A 4 -26.76 -24.42 -10.51
CA SER A 4 -28.04 -23.72 -10.43
C SER A 4 -28.07 -22.79 -9.23
N LYS A 5 -28.56 -21.56 -9.44
CA LYS A 5 -28.82 -20.58 -8.38
C LYS A 5 -29.65 -21.17 -7.22
N ASN A 6 -30.53 -22.13 -7.52
CA ASN A 6 -31.35 -22.81 -6.52
C ASN A 6 -30.54 -23.46 -5.38
N ILE A 7 -29.30 -23.88 -5.65
CA ILE A 7 -28.39 -24.43 -4.63
C ILE A 7 -28.00 -23.34 -3.62
N LEU A 8 -27.73 -22.12 -4.11
CA LEU A 8 -27.40 -20.98 -3.26
C LEU A 8 -28.62 -20.47 -2.50
N ASP A 9 -29.78 -20.41 -3.16
CA ASP A 9 -31.06 -19.98 -2.58
C ASP A 9 -31.54 -20.91 -1.45
N SER A 10 -31.09 -22.18 -1.42
CA SER A 10 -31.41 -23.12 -0.34
C SER A 10 -30.52 -22.98 0.90
N LEU A 11 -29.40 -22.26 0.82
CA LEU A 11 -28.48 -22.09 1.95
C LEU A 11 -28.98 -21.01 2.92
N PRO A 12 -28.64 -21.13 4.23
CA PRO A 12 -28.88 -20.05 5.18
C PRO A 12 -28.25 -18.72 4.70
N PRO A 13 -28.90 -17.56 4.92
CA PRO A 13 -28.42 -16.27 4.41
C PRO A 13 -26.98 -15.90 4.80
N LEU A 14 -26.51 -16.35 5.97
CA LEU A 14 -25.12 -16.11 6.40
C LEU A 14 -24.12 -16.89 5.54
N ILE A 15 -24.47 -18.11 5.15
CA ILE A 15 -23.65 -18.99 4.32
C ILE A 15 -23.73 -18.56 2.86
N SER A 16 -24.92 -18.23 2.35
CA SER A 16 -25.07 -17.82 0.96
C SER A 16 -24.24 -16.58 0.61
N LYS A 17 -24.01 -15.69 1.59
CA LYS A 17 -23.16 -14.49 1.45
C LYS A 17 -21.69 -14.80 1.22
N GLN A 18 -21.22 -16.00 1.58
CA GLN A 18 -19.83 -16.43 1.35
C GLN A 18 -19.48 -16.57 -0.14
N ILE A 19 -20.47 -16.48 -1.04
CA ILE A 19 -20.22 -16.34 -2.48
C ILE A 19 -19.41 -15.07 -2.82
N PHE A 20 -19.43 -14.06 -1.95
CA PHE A 20 -18.62 -12.84 -2.07
C PHE A 20 -17.28 -12.92 -1.33
N GLU A 21 -16.96 -14.04 -0.69
CA GLU A 21 -15.60 -14.31 -0.22
C GLU A 21 -14.73 -14.77 -1.40
N GLY A 22 -13.42 -14.60 -1.28
CA GLY A 22 -12.47 -14.97 -2.33
C GLY A 22 -11.12 -14.33 -2.13
N PHE A 23 -10.22 -14.55 -3.08
CA PHE A 23 -8.99 -13.78 -3.17
C PHE A 23 -9.03 -12.86 -4.38
N PHE A 24 -8.60 -11.62 -4.17
CA PHE A 24 -8.62 -10.56 -5.15
C PHE A 24 -7.20 -10.08 -5.41
N GLY A 25 -6.84 -9.90 -6.68
CA GLY A 25 -5.57 -9.33 -7.09
C GLY A 25 -5.78 -8.28 -8.18
N PHE A 26 -4.86 -7.32 -8.27
CA PHE A 26 -4.84 -6.31 -9.32
C PHE A 26 -3.51 -6.33 -10.03
N GLU A 27 -3.56 -6.23 -11.36
CA GLU A 27 -2.43 -5.81 -12.19
C GLU A 27 -2.77 -4.43 -12.75
N LYS A 28 -1.82 -3.50 -12.68
CA LYS A 28 -2.01 -2.12 -13.14
C LYS A 28 -0.84 -1.72 -14.00
N GLU A 29 -1.14 -1.39 -15.24
CA GLU A 29 -0.16 -0.85 -16.16
C GLU A 29 -0.18 0.69 -16.08
N ASN A 30 0.98 1.35 -16.11
CA ASN A 30 1.09 2.80 -16.24
C ASN A 30 2.26 3.17 -17.13
N ILE A 31 2.08 4.17 -17.98
CA ILE A 31 3.16 4.70 -18.81
C ILE A 31 3.90 5.80 -18.04
N ARG A 32 5.22 5.72 -17.99
CA ARG A 32 6.09 6.80 -17.52
C ARG A 32 6.15 7.92 -18.55
N VAL A 33 6.00 9.16 -18.09
CA VAL A 33 6.05 10.37 -18.92
C VAL A 33 6.95 11.44 -18.34
N ASP A 34 7.50 12.30 -19.19
CA ASP A 34 8.18 13.53 -18.77
C ASP A 34 7.19 14.60 -18.27
N SER A 35 7.71 15.71 -17.76
CA SER A 35 6.90 16.85 -17.28
C SER A 35 6.00 17.51 -18.33
N ARG A 36 6.12 17.13 -19.62
CA ARG A 36 5.31 17.62 -20.74
C ARG A 36 4.28 16.58 -21.21
N GLY A 37 4.18 15.44 -20.53
CA GLY A 37 3.28 14.35 -20.91
C GLY A 37 3.75 13.58 -22.14
N LYS A 38 5.05 13.60 -22.46
CA LYS A 38 5.64 12.74 -23.49
C LYS A 38 6.13 11.44 -22.89
N LEU A 39 6.01 10.34 -23.65
CA LEU A 39 6.57 9.04 -23.28
C LEU A 39 8.02 9.17 -22.79
N ALA A 40 8.32 8.69 -21.58
CA ALA A 40 9.68 8.59 -21.08
C ALA A 40 10.47 7.58 -21.93
N LEU A 41 11.71 7.89 -22.30
CA LEU A 41 12.56 7.00 -23.12
C LEU A 41 13.75 6.44 -22.33
N THR A 42 13.75 6.65 -21.02
CA THR A 42 14.76 6.19 -20.08
C THR A 42 14.57 4.70 -19.75
N PRO A 43 15.62 4.00 -19.31
CA PRO A 43 15.51 2.60 -18.85
C PRO A 43 14.63 2.50 -17.59
N HIS A 44 14.24 1.28 -17.23
CA HIS A 44 13.60 1.00 -15.94
C HIS A 44 14.51 1.50 -14.79
N PRO A 45 13.97 2.27 -13.82
CA PRO A 45 14.74 2.76 -12.69
C PRO A 45 15.34 1.61 -11.87
N ARG A 46 16.61 1.72 -11.48
CA ARG A 46 17.31 0.67 -10.70
C ARG A 46 16.72 0.53 -9.30
N GLU A 47 16.19 1.63 -8.77
CA GLU A 47 15.55 1.73 -7.46
C GLU A 47 14.29 0.85 -7.34
N LEU A 48 13.68 0.46 -8.46
CA LEU A 48 12.51 -0.43 -8.51
C LEU A 48 12.88 -1.93 -8.57
N GLY A 49 14.18 -2.26 -8.51
CA GLY A 49 14.67 -3.63 -8.48
C GLY A 49 14.68 -4.35 -9.84
N GLU A 50 14.92 -5.66 -9.79
CA GLU A 50 15.08 -6.50 -10.98
C GLU A 50 13.72 -7.01 -11.49
N LYS A 51 13.24 -6.44 -12.60
CA LYS A 51 11.93 -6.73 -13.23
C LYS A 51 11.62 -8.22 -13.46
N THR A 52 12.65 -9.07 -13.58
CA THR A 52 12.53 -10.50 -13.88
C THR A 52 12.20 -11.34 -12.65
N SER A 53 12.58 -10.89 -11.46
CA SER A 53 12.38 -11.61 -10.20
C SER A 53 11.52 -10.84 -9.20
N HIS A 54 11.26 -9.55 -9.43
CA HIS A 54 10.48 -8.72 -8.55
C HIS A 54 8.99 -9.12 -8.60
N PRO A 55 8.36 -9.52 -7.47
CA PRO A 55 6.99 -10.05 -7.45
C PRO A 55 5.91 -9.00 -7.67
N TYR A 56 6.20 -7.72 -7.40
CA TYR A 56 5.18 -6.65 -7.42
C TYR A 56 5.33 -5.56 -8.49
N ILE A 57 6.49 -5.41 -9.12
CA ILE A 57 6.81 -4.30 -10.02
C ILE A 57 7.63 -4.87 -11.17
N THR A 58 7.14 -4.69 -12.38
CA THR A 58 7.83 -5.11 -13.61
C THR A 58 7.48 -4.14 -14.74
N THR A 59 7.70 -4.55 -15.99
CA THR A 59 7.25 -3.81 -17.17
C THR A 59 6.46 -4.71 -18.11
N ASP A 60 5.38 -4.20 -18.69
CA ASP A 60 4.60 -4.90 -19.70
C ASP A 60 5.31 -4.85 -21.07
N PHE A 61 4.72 -4.29 -22.12
CA PHE A 61 5.29 -4.31 -23.46
C PHE A 61 6.50 -3.39 -23.62
N SER A 62 6.40 -2.16 -23.11
CA SER A 62 7.41 -1.12 -23.25
C SER A 62 8.25 -0.97 -21.98
N GLU A 63 9.53 -0.62 -22.14
CA GLU A 63 10.40 -0.26 -21.01
C GLU A 63 9.84 0.91 -20.19
N SER A 64 9.00 1.72 -20.82
CA SER A 64 8.32 2.87 -20.23
C SER A 64 6.97 2.53 -19.60
N GLN A 65 6.49 1.29 -19.76
CA GLN A 65 5.18 0.84 -19.27
C GLN A 65 5.37 -0.04 -18.04
N ILE A 66 5.35 0.59 -16.87
CA ILE A 66 5.44 -0.12 -15.59
C ILE A 66 4.17 -0.94 -15.39
N GLU A 67 4.33 -2.16 -14.90
CA GLU A 67 3.25 -3.02 -14.46
C GLU A 67 3.40 -3.29 -12.95
N ILE A 68 2.38 -2.93 -12.20
CA ILE A 68 2.28 -3.12 -10.74
C ILE A 68 1.35 -4.30 -10.48
N ILE A 69 1.80 -5.27 -9.71
CA ILE A 69 1.09 -6.53 -9.46
C ILE A 69 0.91 -6.69 -7.94
N THR A 70 -0.34 -6.85 -7.49
CA THR A 70 -0.62 -7.15 -6.08
C THR A 70 -0.61 -8.65 -5.83
N PRO A 71 -0.27 -9.11 -4.61
CA PRO A 71 -0.56 -10.48 -4.22
C PRO A 71 -2.08 -10.72 -4.16
N PRO A 72 -2.53 -11.99 -4.21
CA PRO A 72 -3.92 -12.33 -3.93
C PRO A 72 -4.24 -12.06 -2.44
N LEU A 73 -5.23 -11.21 -2.17
CA LEU A 73 -5.62 -10.78 -0.82
C LEU A 73 -7.11 -11.03 -0.56
N PRO A 74 -7.54 -11.21 0.70
CA PRO A 74 -8.87 -11.71 1.05
C PRO A 74 -10.01 -10.69 0.85
N SER A 75 -9.70 -9.44 0.48
CA SER A 75 -10.73 -8.43 0.20
C SER A 75 -10.27 -7.41 -0.83
N ILE A 76 -11.22 -6.85 -1.59
CA ILE A 76 -10.98 -5.76 -2.55
C ILE A 76 -10.31 -4.56 -1.88
N ALA A 77 -10.70 -4.23 -0.64
CA ALA A 77 -10.14 -3.10 0.11
C ALA A 77 -8.65 -3.30 0.42
N GLU A 78 -8.25 -4.51 0.82
CA GLU A 78 -6.85 -4.84 1.05
C GLU A 78 -6.03 -4.84 -0.24
N SER A 79 -6.55 -5.43 -1.32
CA SER A 79 -5.86 -5.45 -2.62
C SER A 79 -5.69 -4.04 -3.20
N LEU A 80 -6.72 -3.19 -3.12
CA LEU A 80 -6.60 -1.78 -3.54
C LEU A 80 -5.67 -0.98 -2.64
N GLY A 81 -5.63 -1.28 -1.34
CA GLY A 81 -4.65 -0.70 -0.44
C GLY A 81 -3.22 -1.09 -0.82
N PHE A 82 -2.97 -2.37 -1.08
CA PHE A 82 -1.66 -2.84 -1.53
C PHE A 82 -1.27 -2.16 -2.86
N LEU A 83 -2.21 -2.07 -3.81
CA LEU A 83 -2.01 -1.38 -5.09
C LEU A 83 -1.67 0.11 -4.90
N GLU A 84 -2.38 0.81 -4.01
CA GLU A 84 -2.10 2.23 -3.70
C GLU A 84 -0.70 2.40 -3.11
N THR A 85 -0.28 1.48 -2.24
CA THR A 85 1.08 1.46 -1.67
C THR A 85 2.15 1.29 -2.73
N LEU A 86 2.00 0.30 -3.61
CA LEU A 86 2.95 0.08 -4.71
C LEU A 86 2.99 1.26 -5.68
N HIS A 87 1.84 1.88 -5.97
CA HIS A 87 1.80 3.09 -6.78
C HIS A 87 2.57 4.25 -6.15
N ASP A 88 2.47 4.43 -4.83
CA ASP A 88 3.24 5.44 -4.11
C ASP A 88 4.74 5.18 -4.18
N LEU A 89 5.15 3.93 -3.95
CA LEU A 89 6.55 3.52 -4.04
C LEU A 89 7.10 3.81 -5.44
N VAL A 90 6.42 3.37 -6.50
CA VAL A 90 6.85 3.65 -7.86
C VAL A 90 6.91 5.16 -8.13
N SER A 91 5.85 5.89 -7.80
CA SER A 91 5.77 7.33 -8.11
C SER A 91 6.87 8.15 -7.43
N ILE A 92 7.23 7.82 -6.19
CA ILE A 92 8.24 8.52 -5.41
C ILE A 92 9.66 8.25 -5.94
N GLU A 93 9.92 7.03 -6.42
CA GLU A 93 11.26 6.64 -6.93
C GLU A 93 11.52 7.14 -8.37
N LEU A 94 10.48 7.58 -9.09
CA LEU A 94 10.64 8.20 -10.41
C LEU A 94 11.25 9.60 -10.28
N LYS A 95 12.38 9.82 -10.96
CA LYS A 95 13.09 11.11 -11.03
C LYS A 95 12.70 11.85 -12.31
N ASP A 96 12.14 13.05 -12.17
CA ASP A 96 11.66 13.91 -13.28
C ASP A 96 10.63 13.27 -14.23
N GLU A 97 10.02 12.16 -13.80
CA GLU A 97 9.03 11.39 -14.53
C GLU A 97 7.78 11.14 -13.69
N TYR A 98 6.67 10.88 -14.37
CA TYR A 98 5.36 10.74 -13.74
C TYR A 98 4.62 9.54 -14.32
N LEU A 99 3.72 8.94 -13.53
CA LEU A 99 2.83 7.90 -14.01
C LEU A 99 1.62 8.51 -14.72
N TRP A 100 1.46 8.19 -16.00
CA TRP A 100 0.31 8.59 -16.80
C TRP A 100 -0.97 7.91 -16.27
N PRO A 101 -2.03 8.68 -15.94
CA PRO A 101 -3.13 8.17 -15.12
C PRO A 101 -4.27 7.49 -15.92
N GLN A 102 -4.18 7.42 -17.25
CA GLN A 102 -5.27 6.93 -18.11
C GLN A 102 -4.82 5.79 -19.04
N SER A 103 -5.77 4.95 -19.48
CA SER A 103 -5.54 3.88 -20.45
C SER A 103 -5.12 4.35 -21.84
N ALA A 104 -5.69 5.46 -22.32
CA ALA A 104 -5.30 6.00 -23.61
C ALA A 104 -3.85 6.53 -23.52
N PRO A 105 -2.98 6.25 -24.51
CA PRO A 105 -1.58 6.61 -24.41
C PRO A 105 -1.34 8.13 -24.27
N PRO A 106 -0.20 8.54 -23.65
CA PRO A 106 0.24 9.93 -23.63
C PRO A 106 0.75 10.39 -25.01
N ILE A 107 1.50 11.49 -25.08
CA ILE A 107 2.15 11.91 -26.32
C ILE A 107 3.21 10.87 -26.71
N LEU A 108 2.95 10.15 -27.79
CA LEU A 108 3.84 9.13 -28.34
C LEU A 108 4.83 9.75 -29.35
N PRO A 109 6.02 9.14 -29.53
CA PRO A 109 6.94 9.52 -30.59
C PRO A 109 6.28 9.44 -31.99
N GLU A 110 6.78 10.26 -32.92
CA GLU A 110 6.29 10.24 -34.30
C GLU A 110 6.54 8.87 -34.96
N ARG A 111 7.77 8.38 -34.83
CA ARG A 111 8.22 7.05 -35.27
C ARG A 111 7.87 6.00 -34.24
N GLU A 112 7.25 4.91 -34.66
CA GLU A 112 6.89 3.82 -33.74
C GLU A 112 8.14 3.13 -33.17
N GLU A 113 9.25 3.09 -33.91
CA GLU A 113 10.48 2.41 -33.50
C GLU A 113 11.18 3.08 -32.31
N ASP A 114 10.81 4.32 -32.00
CA ASP A 114 11.36 5.08 -30.87
C ASP A 114 10.65 4.73 -29.55
N ILE A 115 9.54 3.98 -29.59
CA ILE A 115 8.90 3.40 -28.38
C ILE A 115 9.77 2.23 -27.91
N PRO A 116 10.41 2.29 -26.73
CA PRO A 116 11.35 1.26 -26.29
C PRO A 116 10.61 -0.02 -25.91
N ILE A 117 11.03 -1.16 -26.45
CA ILE A 117 10.54 -2.49 -26.03
C ILE A 117 11.19 -2.83 -24.67
N ALA A 118 10.42 -3.43 -23.77
CA ALA A 118 10.91 -3.84 -22.46
C ALA A 118 12.14 -4.77 -22.58
N HIS A 119 13.18 -4.48 -21.80
CA HIS A 119 14.44 -5.23 -21.76
C HIS A 119 14.53 -6.06 -20.48
N PHE A 120 14.69 -7.38 -20.59
CA PHE A 120 14.77 -8.32 -19.47
C PHE A 120 16.16 -8.96 -19.32
N GLY A 121 16.98 -8.95 -20.38
CA GLY A 121 18.36 -9.44 -20.37
C GLY A 121 18.51 -10.93 -20.05
N GLY A 122 19.76 -11.39 -20.00
CA GLY A 122 20.15 -12.71 -19.48
C GLY A 122 19.37 -13.89 -20.09
N GLU A 123 18.89 -14.77 -19.19
CA GLU A 123 18.09 -15.96 -19.53
C GLU A 123 16.65 -15.62 -19.98
N PHE A 124 16.20 -14.37 -19.81
CA PHE A 124 14.84 -13.93 -20.10
C PHE A 124 14.68 -13.27 -21.47
N ARG A 125 15.68 -13.38 -22.34
CA ARG A 125 15.68 -12.80 -23.69
C ARG A 125 14.48 -13.22 -24.56
N GLU A 126 13.95 -14.42 -24.35
CA GLU A 126 12.73 -14.89 -25.03
C GLU A 126 11.53 -13.94 -24.80
N GLN A 127 11.46 -13.31 -23.62
CA GLN A 127 10.40 -12.34 -23.30
C GLN A 127 10.48 -11.07 -24.14
N GLU A 128 11.69 -10.65 -24.51
CA GLU A 128 11.92 -9.52 -25.43
C GLU A 128 11.60 -9.89 -26.87
N GLU A 129 12.00 -11.11 -27.27
CA GLU A 129 11.74 -11.64 -28.62
C GLU A 129 10.24 -11.77 -28.88
N TYR A 130 9.47 -12.22 -27.89
CA TYR A 130 8.01 -12.25 -27.95
C TYR A 130 7.42 -10.86 -28.21
N ARG A 131 7.86 -9.83 -27.47
CA ARG A 131 7.40 -8.44 -27.65
C ARG A 131 7.81 -7.86 -29.00
N LEU A 132 9.01 -8.17 -29.48
CA LEU A 132 9.47 -7.82 -30.83
C LEU A 132 8.57 -8.43 -31.92
N GLN A 133 8.05 -9.63 -31.71
CA GLN A 133 7.09 -10.25 -32.63
C GLN A 133 5.71 -9.54 -32.56
N LEU A 134 5.19 -9.27 -31.37
CA LEU A 134 3.94 -8.51 -31.20
C LEU A 134 4.02 -7.13 -31.85
N ALA A 135 5.15 -6.43 -31.71
CA ALA A 135 5.41 -5.14 -32.34
C ALA A 135 5.27 -5.20 -33.87
N LYS A 136 5.71 -6.30 -34.49
CA LYS A 136 5.61 -6.50 -35.95
C LYS A 136 4.17 -6.76 -36.40
N ILE A 137 3.37 -7.44 -35.59
CA ILE A 137 1.99 -7.82 -35.92
C ILE A 137 1.04 -6.63 -35.72
N TYR A 138 1.15 -5.95 -34.57
CA TYR A 138 0.17 -4.97 -34.10
C TYR A 138 0.64 -3.50 -34.19
N GLY A 139 1.95 -3.28 -34.40
CA GLY A 139 2.58 -1.98 -34.22
C GLY A 139 2.87 -1.67 -32.75
N ARG A 140 3.84 -0.79 -32.48
CA ARG A 140 4.21 -0.44 -31.10
C ARG A 140 3.20 0.52 -30.47
N LYS A 141 2.58 1.41 -31.25
CA LYS A 141 1.62 2.39 -30.71
C LYS A 141 0.40 1.73 -30.06
N ARG A 142 -0.15 0.67 -30.66
CA ARG A 142 -1.31 -0.07 -30.08
C ARG A 142 -0.98 -0.68 -28.72
N GLN A 143 0.26 -1.13 -28.54
CA GLN A 143 0.71 -1.75 -27.30
C GLN A 143 0.87 -0.75 -26.15
N MET A 144 0.82 0.56 -26.43
CA MET A 144 0.86 1.61 -25.41
C MET A 144 -0.50 1.89 -24.77
N PHE A 145 -1.52 1.06 -24.99
CA PHE A 145 -2.69 1.10 -24.13
C PHE A 145 -2.34 0.44 -22.80
N SER A 146 -2.69 1.10 -21.71
CA SER A 146 -2.58 0.52 -20.36
C SER A 146 -3.96 0.13 -19.83
N GLY A 147 -4.03 -0.79 -18.89
CA GLY A 147 -5.28 -1.19 -18.26
C GLY A 147 -5.12 -1.63 -16.80
N ILE A 148 -6.26 -2.06 -16.26
CA ILE A 148 -6.33 -2.79 -15.00
C ILE A 148 -6.71 -4.23 -15.34
N HIS A 149 -6.00 -5.20 -14.76
CA HIS A 149 -6.49 -6.57 -14.68
C HIS A 149 -7.00 -6.84 -13.26
N PHE A 150 -8.22 -7.36 -13.17
CA PHE A 150 -8.83 -7.75 -11.91
C PHE A 150 -8.84 -9.28 -11.82
N ASN A 151 -8.09 -9.82 -10.87
CA ASN A 151 -7.92 -11.25 -10.65
C ASN A 151 -8.82 -11.69 -9.49
N ILE A 152 -9.55 -12.79 -9.66
CA ILE A 152 -10.46 -13.32 -8.64
C ILE A 152 -10.48 -14.85 -8.60
N SER A 153 -10.39 -15.40 -7.41
CA SER A 153 -10.71 -16.81 -7.13
C SER A 153 -11.81 -16.94 -6.10
N LEU A 154 -12.65 -17.96 -6.28
CA LEU A 154 -13.66 -18.35 -5.31
C LEU A 154 -13.04 -19.28 -4.24
N PRO A 155 -13.48 -19.20 -2.98
CA PRO A 155 -12.89 -19.97 -1.89
C PRO A 155 -13.25 -21.44 -2.02
N GLU A 156 -12.24 -22.31 -2.04
CA GLU A 156 -12.40 -23.76 -2.24
C GLU A 156 -13.40 -24.38 -1.27
N ARG A 157 -13.31 -24.02 0.02
CA ARG A 157 -14.22 -24.48 1.07
C ARG A 157 -15.69 -24.17 0.75
N PHE A 158 -15.96 -23.02 0.14
CA PHE A 158 -17.33 -22.65 -0.23
C PHE A 158 -17.81 -23.43 -1.46
N LEU A 159 -16.92 -23.68 -2.42
CA LEU A 159 -17.24 -24.51 -3.58
C LEU A 159 -17.53 -25.96 -3.18
N GLU A 160 -16.77 -26.51 -2.23
CA GLU A 160 -17.01 -27.83 -1.64
C GLU A 160 -18.40 -27.88 -0.98
N LEU A 161 -18.75 -26.85 -0.20
CA LEU A 161 -20.08 -26.75 0.41
C LEU A 161 -21.21 -26.71 -0.64
N LEU A 162 -21.05 -25.93 -1.71
CA LEU A 162 -22.04 -25.87 -2.80
C LEU A 162 -22.19 -27.22 -3.51
N HIS A 163 -21.10 -27.96 -3.67
CA HIS A 163 -21.10 -29.29 -4.27
C HIS A 163 -21.90 -30.30 -3.42
N GLU A 164 -21.64 -30.30 -2.10
CA GLU A 164 -22.30 -31.18 -1.14
C GLU A 164 -23.79 -30.86 -0.96
N GLU A 165 -24.13 -29.60 -0.68
CA GLU A 165 -25.52 -29.16 -0.43
C GLU A 165 -26.37 -29.24 -1.71
N GLY A 166 -25.74 -28.97 -2.86
CA GLY A 166 -26.37 -29.13 -4.17
C GLY A 166 -26.60 -30.58 -4.58
N LYS A 167 -26.09 -31.56 -3.81
CA LYS A 167 -26.13 -33.01 -4.12
C LYS A 167 -25.72 -33.31 -5.57
N GLN A 168 -24.63 -32.68 -6.00
CA GLN A 168 -24.18 -32.76 -7.39
C GLN A 168 -23.65 -34.16 -7.69
N GLU A 169 -24.17 -34.80 -8.74
CA GLU A 169 -23.76 -36.16 -9.12
C GLU A 169 -22.34 -36.21 -9.70
N GLN A 170 -21.90 -35.13 -10.34
CA GLN A 170 -20.58 -35.03 -10.94
C GLN A 170 -19.48 -34.82 -9.88
N PRO A 171 -18.24 -35.27 -10.13
CA PRO A 171 -17.11 -35.02 -9.23
C PRO A 171 -16.89 -33.54 -8.92
N PHE A 172 -16.40 -33.23 -7.71
CA PHE A 172 -16.12 -31.86 -7.28
C PHE A 172 -15.24 -31.07 -8.27
N ALA A 173 -14.23 -31.71 -8.84
CA ALA A 173 -13.33 -31.08 -9.82
C ALA A 173 -14.08 -30.59 -11.08
N GLU A 174 -15.03 -31.39 -11.59
CA GLU A 174 -15.85 -31.03 -12.76
C GLU A 174 -16.87 -29.93 -12.39
N PHE A 175 -17.52 -30.03 -11.23
CA PHE A 175 -18.41 -28.98 -10.72
C PHE A 175 -17.70 -27.63 -10.54
N ARG A 176 -16.51 -27.66 -9.97
CA ARG A 176 -15.67 -26.47 -9.80
C ARG A 176 -15.28 -25.85 -11.14
N GLU A 177 -14.90 -26.68 -12.12
CA GLU A 177 -14.62 -26.20 -13.48
C GLU A 177 -15.86 -25.56 -14.11
N ASP A 178 -17.03 -26.21 -14.01
CA ASP A 178 -18.30 -25.71 -14.55
C ASP A 178 -18.67 -24.32 -13.99
N ILE A 179 -18.43 -24.07 -12.70
CA ILE A 179 -18.64 -22.76 -12.07
C ILE A 179 -17.82 -21.67 -12.75
N TYR A 180 -16.52 -21.91 -12.94
CA TYR A 180 -15.64 -20.95 -13.60
C TYR A 180 -16.00 -20.78 -15.08
N MET A 181 -16.24 -21.87 -15.80
CA MET A 181 -16.56 -21.83 -17.23
C MET A 181 -17.91 -21.13 -17.49
N LYS A 182 -18.93 -21.37 -16.66
CA LYS A 182 -20.20 -20.63 -16.70
C LYS A 182 -20.00 -19.14 -16.50
N THR A 183 -19.21 -18.76 -15.49
CA THR A 183 -18.88 -17.36 -15.21
C THR A 183 -18.20 -16.70 -16.41
N VAL A 184 -17.25 -17.39 -17.06
CA VAL A 184 -16.56 -16.91 -18.26
C VAL A 184 -17.52 -16.71 -19.44
N ARG A 185 -18.37 -17.68 -19.74
CA ARG A 185 -19.33 -17.59 -20.85
C ARG A 185 -20.31 -16.43 -20.66
N ASN A 186 -20.90 -16.31 -19.48
CA ASN A 186 -21.83 -15.22 -19.16
C ASN A 186 -21.13 -13.86 -19.09
N PHE A 187 -19.91 -13.79 -18.55
CA PHE A 187 -19.11 -12.57 -18.61
C PHE A 187 -18.90 -12.14 -20.05
N LEU A 188 -18.49 -13.07 -20.93
CA LEU A 188 -18.29 -12.75 -22.34
C LEU A 188 -19.57 -12.25 -23.00
N ARG A 189 -20.74 -12.86 -22.74
CA ARG A 189 -22.03 -12.39 -23.27
C ARG A 189 -22.37 -10.96 -22.83
N HIS A 190 -22.16 -10.65 -21.56
CA HIS A 190 -22.71 -9.44 -20.93
C HIS A 190 -21.68 -8.32 -20.67
N ARG A 191 -20.39 -8.53 -20.97
CA ARG A 191 -19.29 -7.56 -20.72
C ARG A 191 -19.51 -6.14 -21.23
N TRP A 192 -20.35 -5.97 -22.26
CA TRP A 192 -20.78 -4.67 -22.77
C TRP A 192 -21.36 -3.78 -21.66
N PHE A 193 -21.98 -4.39 -20.64
CA PHE A 193 -22.53 -3.72 -19.46
C PHE A 193 -21.46 -2.93 -18.71
N LEU A 194 -20.35 -3.58 -18.34
CA LEU A 194 -19.23 -2.93 -17.65
C LEU A 194 -18.55 -1.87 -18.53
N ILE A 195 -18.37 -2.13 -19.82
CA ILE A 195 -17.76 -1.18 -20.76
C ILE A 195 -18.58 0.12 -20.86
N CYS A 196 -19.91 -0.01 -20.92
CA CYS A 196 -20.80 1.14 -21.02
C CYS A 196 -20.82 1.98 -19.72
N LEU A 197 -20.77 1.31 -18.56
CA LEU A 197 -20.85 1.99 -17.25
C LEU A 197 -19.52 2.56 -16.77
N LEU A 198 -18.42 1.82 -16.97
CA LEU A 198 -17.14 2.07 -16.31
C LEU A 198 -16.05 2.58 -17.27
N GLY A 199 -16.32 2.70 -18.57
CA GLY A 199 -15.37 3.18 -19.57
C GLY A 199 -14.74 4.53 -19.21
N ALA A 200 -13.42 4.63 -19.33
CA ALA A 200 -12.64 5.80 -18.90
C ALA A 200 -11.56 6.22 -19.91
N SER A 201 -11.70 5.80 -21.17
CA SER A 201 -10.79 6.16 -22.28
C SER A 201 -11.50 6.74 -23.51
N PRO A 202 -12.39 7.75 -23.38
CA PRO A 202 -13.17 8.23 -24.51
C PRO A 202 -12.40 9.06 -25.52
N VAL A 203 -11.21 9.57 -25.16
CA VAL A 203 -10.42 10.51 -25.97
C VAL A 203 -9.00 9.97 -26.13
N ILE A 204 -8.39 10.22 -27.29
CA ILE A 204 -7.00 9.84 -27.58
C ILE A 204 -6.22 10.99 -28.22
N HIS A 205 -4.92 11.07 -27.94
CA HIS A 205 -4.05 12.10 -28.48
C HIS A 205 -3.69 11.84 -29.96
N LYS A 206 -3.51 12.91 -30.75
CA LYS A 206 -3.22 12.87 -32.20
C LYS A 206 -1.97 12.09 -32.60
N SER A 207 -1.03 11.89 -31.65
CA SER A 207 0.22 11.15 -31.88
C SER A 207 0.03 9.64 -32.01
N TYR A 208 -1.17 9.14 -31.73
CA TYR A 208 -1.51 7.72 -31.88
C TYR A 208 -1.47 7.29 -33.36
N ARG A 209 -2.06 6.14 -33.68
CA ARG A 209 -2.08 5.57 -35.03
C ARG A 209 -2.92 6.44 -35.95
N LYS A 210 -2.33 6.88 -37.06
CA LYS A 210 -2.98 7.74 -38.06
C LYS A 210 -4.33 7.19 -38.53
N HIS A 211 -4.39 5.90 -38.88
CA HIS A 211 -5.64 5.25 -39.30
C HIS A 211 -6.78 5.39 -38.27
N CYS A 212 -6.46 5.34 -36.98
CA CYS A 212 -7.44 5.57 -35.92
C CYS A 212 -7.85 7.04 -35.87
N ILE A 213 -6.89 7.97 -35.87
CA ILE A 213 -7.16 9.41 -35.84
C ILE A 213 -8.03 9.85 -37.03
N ASP A 214 -7.80 9.29 -38.22
CA ASP A 214 -8.57 9.59 -39.44
C ASP A 214 -10.05 9.17 -39.34
N MET A 215 -10.40 8.23 -38.44
CA MET A 215 -11.78 7.80 -38.16
C MET A 215 -12.47 8.63 -37.06
N LEU A 216 -11.71 9.44 -36.31
CA LEU A 216 -12.18 10.16 -35.13
C LEU A 216 -12.46 11.63 -35.46
N SER A 217 -13.32 12.26 -34.66
CA SER A 217 -13.57 13.70 -34.74
C SER A 217 -12.66 14.47 -33.78
N PRO A 218 -12.17 15.68 -34.15
CA PRO A 218 -11.49 16.57 -33.21
C PRO A 218 -12.40 16.88 -32.01
N PHE A 219 -11.85 16.76 -30.80
CA PHE A 219 -12.57 17.02 -29.54
C PHE A 219 -12.04 18.26 -28.81
N ALA A 220 -10.73 18.32 -28.63
CA ALA A 220 -10.00 19.43 -28.04
C ALA A 220 -8.65 19.57 -28.76
N LYS A 221 -7.80 20.50 -28.31
CA LYS A 221 -6.45 20.67 -28.88
C LYS A 221 -5.70 19.33 -28.85
N ASP A 222 -5.28 18.87 -30.02
CA ASP A 222 -4.54 17.63 -30.23
C ASP A 222 -5.23 16.34 -29.75
N ALA A 223 -6.53 16.40 -29.47
CA ALA A 223 -7.30 15.32 -28.87
C ALA A 223 -8.51 14.96 -29.75
N TYR A 224 -8.72 13.67 -29.98
CA TYR A 224 -9.69 13.12 -30.91
C TYR A 224 -10.57 12.07 -30.22
N HIS A 225 -11.81 11.94 -30.65
CA HIS A 225 -12.74 10.93 -30.10
C HIS A 225 -13.83 10.50 -31.08
N PHE A 226 -14.52 9.40 -30.76
CA PHE A 226 -15.86 9.16 -31.28
C PHE A 226 -16.85 9.94 -30.42
N PRO A 227 -17.82 10.66 -31.00
CA PRO A 227 -18.72 11.55 -30.26
C PRO A 227 -19.40 10.94 -29.03
N TYR A 228 -19.66 9.63 -29.06
CA TYR A 228 -20.39 8.91 -28.02
C TYR A 228 -19.60 7.76 -27.38
N ALA A 229 -18.28 7.69 -27.60
CA ALA A 229 -17.46 6.60 -27.05
C ALA A 229 -17.34 6.69 -25.52
N THR A 230 -17.33 5.53 -24.89
CA THR A 230 -16.97 5.36 -23.47
C THR A 230 -15.55 4.86 -23.29
N SER A 231 -15.07 4.00 -24.20
CA SER A 231 -13.77 3.35 -24.07
C SER A 231 -13.15 3.05 -25.44
N ILE A 232 -12.21 3.89 -25.88
CA ILE A 232 -11.41 3.62 -27.09
C ILE A 232 -10.56 2.36 -26.89
N ARG A 233 -10.11 2.07 -25.66
CA ARG A 233 -9.33 0.84 -25.37
C ARG A 233 -10.07 -0.44 -25.78
N ASN A 234 -11.39 -0.46 -25.65
CA ASN A 234 -12.23 -1.64 -25.90
C ASN A 234 -12.87 -1.68 -27.29
N ASN A 235 -12.60 -0.70 -28.16
CA ASN A 235 -13.15 -0.65 -29.52
C ASN A 235 -12.11 -1.01 -30.60
N ILE A 236 -12.47 -0.86 -31.89
CA ILE A 236 -11.61 -1.19 -33.03
C ILE A 236 -10.22 -0.51 -33.04
N CYS A 237 -10.10 0.68 -32.42
CA CYS A 237 -8.85 1.44 -32.32
C CYS A 237 -7.96 1.00 -31.16
N GLY A 238 -8.50 0.25 -30.21
CA GLY A 238 -7.89 -0.11 -28.94
C GLY A 238 -7.03 -1.37 -28.95
N TYR A 239 -6.94 -1.99 -27.78
CA TYR A 239 -6.11 -3.16 -27.50
C TYR A 239 -6.90 -4.45 -27.75
N ARG A 240 -6.80 -4.98 -28.98
CA ARG A 240 -7.42 -6.25 -29.39
C ARG A 240 -6.62 -6.93 -30.50
N ASN A 241 -6.90 -8.22 -30.71
CA ASN A 241 -6.33 -8.97 -31.83
C ASN A 241 -6.82 -8.38 -33.19
N THR A 242 -6.16 -8.72 -34.29
CA THR A 242 -6.50 -8.22 -35.63
C THR A 242 -7.81 -8.79 -36.17
N GLN A 243 -8.25 -9.91 -35.62
CA GLN A 243 -9.51 -10.60 -35.92
C GLN A 243 -10.12 -11.13 -34.62
N ASP A 244 -11.42 -11.41 -34.66
CA ASP A 244 -12.10 -12.09 -33.56
C ASP A 244 -11.86 -13.59 -33.64
N PHE A 245 -11.57 -14.20 -32.49
CA PHE A 245 -11.41 -15.64 -32.34
C PHE A 245 -12.65 -16.22 -31.68
N HIS A 246 -13.17 -17.31 -32.25
CA HIS A 246 -14.27 -18.07 -31.67
C HIS A 246 -13.70 -19.34 -31.02
N LEU A 247 -13.61 -19.34 -29.70
CA LEU A 247 -13.01 -20.41 -28.91
C LEU A 247 -14.09 -21.31 -28.30
N ASN A 248 -13.74 -22.54 -27.93
CA ASN A 248 -14.70 -23.46 -27.32
C ASN A 248 -14.66 -23.37 -25.79
N TYR A 249 -15.62 -22.65 -25.20
CA TYR A 249 -15.71 -22.47 -23.74
C TYR A 249 -16.58 -23.54 -23.05
N SER A 250 -16.72 -24.73 -23.62
CA SER A 250 -17.53 -25.81 -23.02
C SER A 250 -16.83 -26.40 -21.78
N THR A 251 -15.57 -26.80 -21.93
CA THR A 251 -14.69 -27.29 -20.86
C THR A 251 -13.33 -26.60 -20.93
N LEU A 252 -12.50 -26.74 -19.88
CA LEU A 252 -11.12 -26.25 -19.92
C LEU A 252 -10.31 -26.94 -21.02
N THR A 253 -10.54 -28.23 -21.24
CA THR A 253 -9.87 -29.02 -22.29
C THR A 253 -10.23 -28.47 -23.67
N ASP A 254 -11.52 -28.33 -23.96
CA ASP A 254 -12.01 -27.77 -25.23
C ASP A 254 -11.45 -26.37 -25.50
N TYR A 255 -11.39 -25.52 -24.46
CA TYR A 255 -10.86 -24.17 -24.57
C TYR A 255 -9.39 -24.19 -24.99
N ARG A 256 -8.59 -25.03 -24.35
CA ARG A 256 -7.15 -25.15 -24.64
C ARG A 256 -6.88 -25.75 -26.00
N GLU A 257 -7.65 -26.77 -26.39
CA GLU A 257 -7.56 -27.36 -27.73
C GLU A 257 -7.89 -26.32 -28.80
N SER A 258 -8.94 -25.50 -28.61
CA SER A 258 -9.28 -24.43 -29.56
C SER A 258 -8.21 -23.33 -29.65
N LEU A 259 -7.51 -23.01 -28.56
CA LEU A 259 -6.36 -22.09 -28.59
C LEU A 259 -5.15 -22.71 -29.29
N GLN A 260 -4.85 -23.96 -28.98
CA GLN A 260 -3.73 -24.70 -29.56
C GLN A 260 -3.90 -24.81 -31.08
N GLU A 261 -5.13 -25.04 -31.56
CA GLU A 261 -5.46 -25.06 -32.98
C GLU A 261 -5.13 -23.72 -33.68
N LEU A 262 -5.37 -22.57 -33.03
CA LEU A 262 -5.01 -21.26 -33.56
C LEU A 262 -3.49 -21.06 -33.66
N VAL A 263 -2.74 -21.58 -32.69
CA VAL A 263 -1.26 -21.55 -32.70
C VAL A 263 -0.72 -22.44 -33.82
N GLU A 264 -1.25 -23.66 -33.96
CA GLU A 264 -0.87 -24.61 -35.01
C GLU A 264 -1.15 -24.06 -36.42
N LYS A 265 -2.29 -23.39 -36.60
CA LYS A 265 -2.65 -22.68 -37.82
C LYS A 265 -1.84 -21.40 -38.05
N LYS A 266 -0.94 -21.03 -37.13
CA LYS A 266 -0.13 -19.80 -37.13
C LYS A 266 -0.95 -18.52 -37.22
N VAL A 267 -2.21 -18.59 -36.77
CA VAL A 267 -3.09 -17.42 -36.60
C VAL A 267 -2.64 -16.66 -35.35
N LEU A 268 -2.30 -17.40 -34.29
CA LEU A 268 -1.57 -16.92 -33.13
C LEU A 268 -0.13 -17.44 -33.17
N ARG A 269 0.82 -16.68 -32.62
CA ARG A 269 2.20 -17.16 -32.43
C ARG A 269 2.35 -17.96 -31.17
N ASP A 270 1.60 -17.58 -30.14
CA ASP A 270 1.64 -18.13 -28.81
C ASP A 270 0.27 -17.95 -28.15
N ILE A 271 -0.11 -18.87 -27.26
CA ILE A 271 -1.38 -18.77 -26.51
C ILE A 271 -1.52 -17.47 -25.72
N ARG A 272 -0.39 -16.86 -25.29
CA ARG A 272 -0.33 -15.58 -24.56
C ARG A 272 -0.86 -14.40 -25.37
N GLU A 273 -0.83 -14.51 -26.71
CA GLU A 273 -1.29 -13.47 -27.64
C GLU A 273 -2.83 -13.32 -27.68
N ASN A 274 -3.61 -14.25 -27.12
CA ASN A 274 -5.07 -14.16 -27.09
C ASN A 274 -5.56 -13.01 -26.19
N TYR A 275 -5.91 -11.85 -26.75
CA TYR A 275 -6.36 -10.66 -26.03
C TYR A 275 -7.86 -10.72 -25.67
N ALA A 276 -8.26 -11.79 -24.98
CA ALA A 276 -9.63 -11.96 -24.50
C ALA A 276 -9.97 -10.97 -23.36
N PRO A 277 -11.22 -10.46 -23.29
CA PRO A 277 -11.68 -9.58 -22.20
C PRO A 277 -11.64 -10.20 -20.80
N ILE A 278 -11.68 -11.53 -20.72
CA ILE A 278 -11.49 -12.34 -19.52
C ILE A 278 -10.62 -13.55 -19.87
N ARG A 279 -9.66 -13.89 -19.01
CA ARG A 279 -8.76 -15.04 -19.19
C ARG A 279 -8.91 -16.05 -18.06
N ILE A 280 -8.78 -17.32 -18.43
CA ILE A 280 -8.73 -18.46 -17.52
C ILE A 280 -7.27 -18.70 -17.14
N LYS A 281 -6.96 -18.75 -15.84
CA LYS A 281 -5.59 -18.88 -15.33
C LYS A 281 -5.40 -20.23 -14.66
N THR A 282 -4.34 -20.95 -15.04
CA THR A 282 -4.01 -22.32 -14.57
C THR A 282 -2.57 -22.40 -14.04
N THR A 283 -2.12 -21.36 -13.34
CA THR A 283 -0.72 -21.13 -12.94
C THR A 283 -0.12 -22.24 -12.07
N THR A 284 -0.88 -22.82 -11.13
CA THR A 284 -0.32 -23.83 -10.19
C THR A 284 -0.47 -25.26 -10.71
N ASP A 285 -1.54 -25.52 -11.46
CA ASP A 285 -1.81 -26.81 -12.09
C ASP A 285 -2.44 -26.55 -13.46
N PRO A 286 -1.75 -26.91 -14.55
CA PRO A 286 -2.29 -26.75 -15.91
C PRO A 286 -3.68 -27.36 -16.07
N LYS A 287 -4.05 -28.41 -15.34
CA LYS A 287 -5.33 -29.12 -15.49
C LYS A 287 -6.47 -28.49 -14.71
N ARG A 288 -6.23 -27.41 -13.96
CA ARG A 288 -7.22 -26.81 -13.06
C ARG A 288 -7.24 -25.30 -13.20
N ILE A 289 -8.44 -24.73 -13.32
CA ILE A 289 -8.64 -23.27 -13.27
C ILE A 289 -8.31 -22.77 -11.86
N ASN A 290 -7.29 -21.94 -11.69
CA ASN A 290 -6.95 -21.33 -10.41
C ASN A 290 -7.82 -20.10 -10.10
N HIS A 291 -7.96 -19.20 -11.07
CA HIS A 291 -8.66 -17.94 -10.95
C HIS A 291 -9.06 -17.40 -12.34
N LEU A 292 -9.87 -16.35 -12.35
CA LEU A 292 -10.23 -15.59 -13.54
C LEU A 292 -9.53 -14.23 -13.51
N GLU A 293 -9.09 -13.77 -14.68
CA GLU A 293 -8.43 -12.47 -14.88
C GLU A 293 -9.28 -11.62 -15.84
N ILE A 294 -9.88 -10.54 -15.34
CA ILE A 294 -10.72 -9.62 -16.12
C ILE A 294 -9.82 -8.52 -16.66
N ARG A 295 -9.75 -8.36 -17.99
CA ARG A 295 -8.78 -7.47 -18.66
C ARG A 295 -9.37 -6.27 -19.38
N LEU A 296 -10.70 -6.15 -19.45
CA LEU A 296 -11.34 -5.06 -20.22
C LEU A 296 -11.30 -3.68 -19.53
N LEU A 297 -10.83 -3.62 -18.29
CA LEU A 297 -10.98 -2.44 -17.43
C LEU A 297 -10.00 -1.32 -17.82
N ASP A 298 -10.54 -0.13 -17.98
CA ASP A 298 -9.75 1.08 -18.19
C ASP A 298 -9.18 1.59 -16.86
N LEU A 299 -8.03 2.26 -16.92
CA LEU A 299 -7.56 3.12 -15.84
C LEU A 299 -8.50 4.33 -15.72
N ASN A 300 -9.06 4.52 -14.53
CA ASN A 300 -9.86 5.67 -14.18
C ASN A 300 -8.94 6.82 -13.70
N PRO A 301 -8.78 7.91 -14.47
CA PRO A 301 -7.81 8.97 -14.17
C PRO A 301 -8.22 9.86 -12.97
N PHE A 302 -9.40 9.65 -12.38
CA PHE A 302 -9.82 10.35 -11.16
C PHE A 302 -9.23 9.73 -9.88
N PHE A 303 -8.67 8.52 -9.96
CA PHE A 303 -8.17 7.76 -8.81
C PHE A 303 -6.67 7.46 -8.98
N LYS A 304 -5.89 7.66 -7.90
CA LYS A 304 -4.43 7.37 -7.85
C LYS A 304 -4.12 5.92 -8.26
N THR A 305 -4.92 4.98 -7.76
CA THR A 305 -4.87 3.55 -8.09
C THR A 305 -5.33 3.22 -9.51
N GLY A 306 -5.94 4.15 -10.25
CA GLY A 306 -6.63 3.88 -11.51
C GLY A 306 -7.96 3.12 -11.34
N VAL A 307 -8.38 2.82 -10.10
CA VAL A 307 -9.60 2.05 -9.80
C VAL A 307 -10.41 2.77 -8.74
N ASN A 308 -11.68 3.03 -9.04
CA ASN A 308 -12.65 3.44 -8.02
C ASN A 308 -13.01 2.21 -7.15
N PRO A 309 -12.87 2.27 -5.81
CA PRO A 309 -13.24 1.15 -4.94
C PRO A 309 -14.66 0.61 -5.17
N LEU A 310 -15.64 1.51 -5.39
CA LEU A 310 -17.02 1.09 -5.66
C LEU A 310 -17.15 0.42 -7.04
N HIS A 311 -16.33 0.80 -8.03
CA HIS A 311 -16.33 0.10 -9.32
C HIS A 311 -15.74 -1.30 -9.20
N ALA A 312 -14.74 -1.52 -8.34
CA ALA A 312 -14.23 -2.86 -8.05
C ALA A 312 -15.30 -3.74 -7.41
N GLU A 313 -16.10 -3.20 -6.48
CA GLU A 313 -17.27 -3.89 -5.93
C GLU A 313 -18.30 -4.23 -7.01
N ILE A 314 -18.59 -3.29 -7.93
CA ILE A 314 -19.48 -3.51 -9.07
C ILE A 314 -18.99 -4.64 -9.98
N ILE A 315 -17.69 -4.68 -10.29
CA ILE A 315 -17.09 -5.75 -11.10
C ILE A 315 -17.32 -7.10 -10.42
N HIS A 316 -17.12 -7.18 -9.11
CA HIS A 316 -17.37 -8.40 -8.36
C HIS A 316 -18.85 -8.79 -8.31
N ILE A 317 -19.76 -7.85 -8.02
CA ILE A 317 -21.22 -8.06 -8.12
C ILE A 317 -21.59 -8.60 -9.50
N PHE A 318 -21.02 -8.04 -10.56
CA PHE A 318 -21.26 -8.46 -11.93
C PHE A 318 -20.73 -9.87 -12.23
N LEU A 319 -19.60 -10.27 -11.65
CA LEU A 319 -19.08 -11.63 -11.76
C LEU A 319 -19.96 -12.64 -11.03
N ILE A 320 -20.46 -12.28 -9.84
CA ILE A 320 -21.45 -13.11 -9.12
C ILE A 320 -22.74 -13.22 -9.92
N TYR A 321 -23.20 -12.13 -10.55
CA TYR A 321 -24.30 -12.17 -11.50
C TYR A 321 -24.02 -13.13 -12.66
N CYS A 322 -22.84 -13.07 -13.29
CA CYS A 322 -22.46 -13.97 -14.39
C CYS A 322 -22.47 -15.44 -13.95
N LEU A 323 -22.13 -15.74 -12.70
CA LEU A 323 -22.22 -17.09 -12.15
C LEU A 323 -23.69 -17.52 -11.91
N LEU A 324 -24.54 -16.62 -11.41
CA LEU A 324 -25.90 -16.94 -11.00
C LEU A 324 -26.93 -16.87 -12.12
N CYS A 325 -26.71 -16.06 -13.15
CA CYS A 325 -27.65 -15.92 -14.26
C CYS A 325 -27.76 -17.23 -15.07
N PRO A 326 -28.95 -17.53 -15.59
CA PRO A 326 -29.16 -18.73 -16.40
C PRO A 326 -28.44 -18.61 -17.75
N GLU A 327 -27.96 -19.75 -18.27
CA GLU A 327 -27.47 -19.84 -19.63
C GLU A 327 -28.62 -20.28 -20.54
N GLU A 328 -29.27 -19.35 -21.23
CA GLU A 328 -30.39 -19.66 -22.12
C GLU A 328 -29.95 -20.42 -23.39
N THR A 329 -28.72 -20.16 -23.84
CA THR A 329 -28.14 -20.73 -25.06
C THR A 329 -26.72 -21.22 -24.79
N SER A 330 -26.24 -22.19 -25.58
CA SER A 330 -24.83 -22.54 -25.63
C SER A 330 -24.01 -21.36 -26.19
N PHE A 331 -22.77 -21.20 -25.76
CA PHE A 331 -21.92 -20.08 -26.18
C PHE A 331 -21.16 -20.40 -27.47
N THR A 332 -21.90 -20.64 -28.55
CA THR A 332 -21.33 -21.01 -29.85
C THR A 332 -20.65 -19.81 -30.51
N SER A 333 -20.05 -20.03 -31.68
CA SER A 333 -19.46 -18.96 -32.49
C SER A 333 -20.45 -17.83 -32.79
N LYS A 334 -21.74 -18.14 -33.01
CA LYS A 334 -22.77 -17.12 -33.31
C LYS A 334 -23.03 -16.20 -32.11
N GLU A 335 -23.12 -16.77 -30.92
CA GLU A 335 -23.28 -15.99 -29.68
C GLU A 335 -22.02 -15.18 -29.37
N GLN A 336 -20.83 -15.71 -29.71
CA GLN A 336 -19.56 -14.97 -29.61
C GLN A 336 -19.52 -13.76 -30.54
N GLU A 337 -19.94 -13.91 -31.80
CA GLU A 337 -20.05 -12.79 -32.77
C GLU A 337 -20.97 -11.69 -32.25
N THR A 338 -22.13 -12.09 -31.71
CA THR A 338 -23.11 -11.16 -31.12
C THR A 338 -22.50 -10.42 -29.93
N ALA A 339 -21.81 -11.13 -29.04
CA ALA A 339 -21.14 -10.54 -27.89
C ALA A 339 -20.02 -9.55 -28.30
N ASN A 340 -19.26 -9.86 -29.37
CA ASN A 340 -18.22 -8.98 -29.92
C ASN A 340 -18.84 -7.69 -30.51
N ARG A 341 -19.95 -7.82 -31.26
CA ARG A 341 -20.70 -6.66 -31.77
C ARG A 341 -21.21 -5.79 -30.63
N ASN A 342 -21.78 -6.38 -29.58
CA ASN A 342 -22.31 -5.64 -28.44
C ASN A 342 -21.22 -4.89 -27.67
N GLN A 343 -20.04 -5.50 -27.51
CA GLN A 343 -18.87 -4.80 -26.96
C GLN A 343 -18.51 -3.58 -27.80
N GLU A 344 -18.39 -3.73 -29.12
CA GLU A 344 -18.00 -2.63 -30.00
C GLU A 344 -19.02 -1.47 -29.93
N GLN A 345 -20.31 -1.80 -29.91
CA GLN A 345 -21.38 -0.81 -29.75
C GLN A 345 -21.31 -0.11 -28.40
N ALA A 346 -21.15 -0.85 -27.30
CA ALA A 346 -21.04 -0.26 -25.97
C ALA A 346 -19.79 0.64 -25.81
N ALA A 347 -18.68 0.27 -26.46
CA ALA A 347 -17.43 1.02 -26.39
C ALA A 347 -17.46 2.32 -27.23
N THR A 348 -18.08 2.28 -28.42
CA THR A 348 -18.08 3.38 -29.40
C THR A 348 -19.32 4.28 -29.31
N GLU A 349 -20.46 3.73 -28.91
CA GLU A 349 -21.77 4.41 -28.86
C GLU A 349 -22.38 4.40 -27.43
N GLY A 350 -21.61 4.06 -26.40
CA GLY A 350 -22.14 3.88 -25.03
C GLY A 350 -22.77 5.13 -24.40
N LEU A 351 -22.50 6.33 -24.91
CA LEU A 351 -23.15 7.58 -24.51
C LEU A 351 -24.31 8.01 -25.44
N ASN A 352 -24.57 7.26 -26.51
CA ASN A 352 -25.62 7.58 -27.48
C ASN A 352 -26.98 7.05 -26.97
N PRO A 353 -28.00 7.91 -26.73
CA PRO A 353 -29.32 7.48 -26.29
C PRO A 353 -30.09 6.58 -27.28
N GLY A 354 -29.61 6.51 -28.53
CA GLY A 354 -30.14 5.66 -29.59
C GLY A 354 -29.29 4.42 -29.89
N ALA A 355 -28.26 4.13 -29.10
CA ALA A 355 -27.41 2.96 -29.32
C ALA A 355 -28.20 1.65 -29.26
N ILE A 356 -27.84 0.72 -30.14
CA ILE A 356 -28.49 -0.58 -30.29
C ILE A 356 -27.46 -1.69 -30.06
N ILE A 357 -27.86 -2.70 -29.29
CA ILE A 357 -27.15 -3.97 -29.13
C ILE A 357 -28.07 -5.12 -29.59
N CYS A 358 -27.55 -6.33 -29.70
CA CYS A 358 -28.33 -7.50 -30.06
C CYS A 358 -28.51 -8.43 -28.85
N ASP A 359 -29.71 -9.00 -28.68
CA ASP A 359 -29.93 -10.10 -27.73
C ASP A 359 -29.39 -11.45 -28.26
N ALA A 360 -29.58 -12.53 -27.50
CA ALA A 360 -29.09 -13.86 -27.86
C ALA A 360 -29.69 -14.42 -29.16
N ASP A 361 -30.91 -13.99 -29.53
CA ASP A 361 -31.56 -14.38 -30.78
C ASP A 361 -31.10 -13.53 -31.97
N GLY A 362 -30.36 -12.45 -31.71
CA GLY A 362 -29.88 -11.50 -32.69
C GLY A 362 -30.85 -10.34 -32.96
N ASN A 363 -31.91 -10.19 -32.16
CA ASN A 363 -32.84 -9.08 -32.31
C ASN A 363 -32.22 -7.79 -31.76
N GLU A 364 -32.51 -6.68 -32.42
CA GLU A 364 -32.04 -5.36 -32.01
C GLU A 364 -32.76 -4.87 -30.75
N GLN A 365 -31.97 -4.45 -29.76
CA GLN A 365 -32.41 -3.96 -28.47
C GLN A 365 -31.76 -2.60 -28.20
N ARG A 366 -32.50 -1.66 -27.62
CA ARG A 366 -31.91 -0.39 -27.19
C ARG A 366 -30.99 -0.62 -25.98
N LEU A 367 -29.78 -0.06 -26.04
CA LEU A 367 -28.76 -0.22 -25.01
C LEU A 367 -29.23 0.29 -23.63
N ASP A 368 -29.93 1.43 -23.59
CA ASP A 368 -30.45 2.02 -22.34
C ASP A 368 -31.45 1.09 -21.62
N LYS A 369 -32.35 0.46 -22.38
CA LYS A 369 -33.30 -0.52 -21.86
C LYS A 369 -32.60 -1.78 -21.36
N GLN A 370 -31.57 -2.24 -22.07
CA GLN A 370 -30.81 -3.43 -21.68
C GLN A 370 -29.94 -3.19 -20.44
N LEU A 371 -29.39 -1.99 -20.25
CA LEU A 371 -28.75 -1.61 -18.99
C LEU A 371 -29.73 -1.70 -17.81
N ALA A 372 -30.94 -1.15 -17.98
CA ALA A 372 -31.98 -1.22 -16.95
C ALA A 372 -32.44 -2.66 -16.67
N HIS A 373 -32.58 -3.48 -17.71
CA HIS A 373 -32.93 -4.90 -17.58
C HIS A 373 -31.84 -5.67 -16.80
N CYS A 374 -30.58 -5.54 -17.20
CA CYS A 374 -29.47 -6.21 -16.53
C CYS A 374 -29.34 -5.77 -15.06
N LEU A 375 -29.58 -4.50 -14.74
CA LEU A 375 -29.66 -4.04 -13.34
C LEU A 375 -30.77 -4.76 -12.57
N GLN A 376 -31.97 -4.89 -13.14
CA GLN A 376 -33.07 -5.61 -12.50
C GLN A 376 -32.73 -7.08 -12.26
N GLU A 377 -32.08 -7.74 -13.23
CA GLU A 377 -31.63 -9.12 -13.07
C GLU A 377 -30.57 -9.25 -11.97
N ILE A 378 -29.58 -8.35 -11.92
CA ILE A 378 -28.59 -8.28 -10.83
C ILE A 378 -29.31 -8.11 -9.49
N GLN A 379 -30.28 -7.20 -9.40
CA GLN A 379 -31.02 -6.96 -8.16
C GLN A 379 -31.80 -8.21 -7.72
N GLN A 380 -32.43 -8.93 -8.64
CA GLN A 380 -33.22 -10.13 -8.32
C GLN A 380 -32.35 -11.34 -7.98
N THR A 381 -31.18 -11.47 -8.62
CA THR A 381 -30.32 -12.65 -8.49
C THR A 381 -29.26 -12.50 -7.40
N VAL A 382 -28.65 -11.32 -7.27
CA VAL A 382 -27.48 -11.09 -6.40
C VAL A 382 -27.87 -10.47 -5.06
N SER A 383 -28.80 -9.52 -5.03
CA SER A 383 -29.18 -8.82 -3.77
C SER A 383 -29.57 -9.73 -2.60
N PRO A 384 -30.26 -10.87 -2.81
CA PRO A 384 -30.57 -11.80 -1.72
C PRO A 384 -29.33 -12.33 -0.98
N HIS A 385 -28.17 -12.35 -1.64
CA HIS A 385 -26.90 -12.85 -1.11
C HIS A 385 -25.85 -11.74 -0.90
N LEU A 386 -26.24 -10.47 -1.06
CA LEU A 386 -25.32 -9.33 -0.97
C LEU A 386 -24.90 -9.09 0.50
N PRO A 387 -23.59 -9.10 0.80
CA PRO A 387 -23.10 -8.71 2.11
C PRO A 387 -23.33 -7.21 2.39
N PRO A 388 -23.50 -6.80 3.66
CA PRO A 388 -23.70 -5.39 4.01
C PRO A 388 -22.64 -4.43 3.46
N GLU A 389 -21.39 -4.87 3.37
CA GLU A 389 -20.25 -4.10 2.88
C GLU A 389 -20.35 -3.74 1.39
N TYR A 390 -21.09 -4.50 0.57
CA TYR A 390 -21.31 -4.22 -0.86
C TYR A 390 -22.50 -3.28 -1.12
N ARG A 391 -23.16 -2.77 -0.07
CA ARG A 391 -24.34 -1.88 -0.23
C ARG A 391 -23.99 -0.63 -1.03
N ALA A 392 -22.85 0.00 -0.72
CA ALA A 392 -22.41 1.21 -1.42
C ALA A 392 -22.10 0.92 -2.91
N GLY A 393 -21.46 -0.21 -3.22
CA GLY A 393 -21.25 -0.66 -4.59
C GLY A 393 -22.56 -0.90 -5.36
N MET A 394 -23.58 -1.47 -4.73
CA MET A 394 -24.90 -1.64 -5.36
C MET A 394 -25.62 -0.31 -5.60
N GLU A 395 -25.59 0.62 -4.63
CA GLU A 395 -26.14 1.97 -4.80
C GLU A 395 -25.44 2.74 -5.93
N GLU A 396 -24.11 2.59 -6.04
CA GLU A 396 -23.33 3.17 -7.14
C GLU A 396 -23.69 2.54 -8.49
N LEU A 397 -23.87 1.22 -8.55
CA LEU A 397 -24.34 0.53 -9.75
C LEU A 397 -25.67 1.09 -10.25
N GLU A 398 -26.65 1.22 -9.34
CA GLU A 398 -27.96 1.78 -9.63
C GLU A 398 -27.84 3.21 -10.19
N ARG A 399 -27.01 4.04 -9.55
CA ARG A 399 -26.76 5.43 -9.97
C ARG A 399 -26.17 5.51 -11.38
N LEU A 400 -25.18 4.68 -11.71
CA LEU A 400 -24.50 4.66 -13.02
C LEU A 400 -25.41 4.19 -14.16
N VAL A 401 -26.32 3.25 -13.87
CA VAL A 401 -27.32 2.76 -14.83
C VAL A 401 -28.40 3.83 -15.06
N GLN A 402 -28.95 4.40 -13.99
CA GLN A 402 -30.08 5.33 -14.06
C GLN A 402 -29.69 6.72 -14.57
N ASN A 403 -28.44 7.15 -14.36
CA ASN A 403 -27.98 8.48 -14.73
C ASN A 403 -26.66 8.41 -15.51
N GLN A 404 -26.73 8.54 -16.84
CA GLN A 404 -25.54 8.56 -17.70
C GLN A 404 -24.52 9.64 -17.32
N ALA A 405 -24.96 10.82 -16.84
CA ALA A 405 -24.05 11.89 -16.42
C ALA A 405 -23.23 11.56 -15.16
N SER A 406 -23.59 10.48 -14.46
CA SER A 406 -22.86 9.97 -13.30
C SER A 406 -21.65 9.09 -13.68
N ARG A 407 -21.55 8.69 -14.96
CA ARG A 407 -20.49 7.80 -15.45
C ARG A 407 -19.15 8.53 -15.52
N PRO A 408 -18.02 7.84 -15.29
CA PRO A 408 -16.69 8.42 -15.35
C PRO A 408 -16.39 9.08 -16.70
N THR A 409 -16.88 8.50 -17.80
CA THR A 409 -16.71 9.05 -19.16
C THR A 409 -17.23 10.47 -19.29
N ASP A 410 -18.44 10.75 -18.80
CA ASP A 410 -19.10 12.05 -18.98
C ASP A 410 -18.36 13.16 -18.22
N THR A 411 -17.93 12.86 -17.00
CA THR A 411 -17.10 13.78 -16.20
C THR A 411 -15.76 14.02 -16.90
N LEU A 412 -15.10 12.95 -17.38
CA LEU A 412 -13.80 13.03 -18.03
C LEU A 412 -13.82 13.87 -19.31
N LEU A 413 -14.87 13.74 -20.13
CA LEU A 413 -15.04 14.55 -21.33
C LEU A 413 -15.15 16.05 -20.99
N LYS A 414 -15.89 16.42 -19.94
CA LYS A 414 -16.04 17.82 -19.49
C LYS A 414 -14.69 18.40 -19.05
N GLU A 415 -13.95 17.65 -18.26
CA GLU A 415 -12.63 18.03 -17.74
C GLU A 415 -11.60 18.23 -18.87
N ILE A 416 -11.48 17.26 -19.80
CA ILE A 416 -10.57 17.34 -20.95
C ILE A 416 -10.94 18.53 -21.86
N LYS A 417 -12.25 18.79 -22.05
CA LYS A 417 -12.71 19.91 -22.88
C LYS A 417 -12.36 21.27 -22.26
N GLN A 418 -12.35 21.35 -20.93
CA GLN A 418 -12.05 22.58 -20.20
C GLN A 418 -10.55 22.89 -20.14
N GLU A 419 -9.70 21.89 -19.88
CA GLU A 419 -8.28 22.12 -19.59
C GLU A 419 -7.34 21.66 -20.72
N GLY A 420 -7.78 20.74 -21.58
CA GLY A 420 -6.93 20.07 -22.59
C GLY A 420 -6.57 18.65 -22.17
N PHE A 421 -6.33 17.77 -23.16
CA PHE A 421 -6.06 16.35 -22.91
C PHE A 421 -4.77 16.15 -22.12
N THR A 422 -3.64 16.67 -22.59
CA THR A 422 -2.35 16.44 -21.94
C THR A 422 -2.26 17.19 -20.62
N GLU A 423 -2.69 18.45 -20.61
CA GLU A 423 -2.61 19.35 -19.47
C GLU A 423 -3.41 18.82 -18.26
N TRP A 424 -4.63 18.35 -18.49
CA TRP A 424 -5.47 17.81 -17.42
C TRP A 424 -4.91 16.51 -16.83
N HIS A 425 -4.46 15.57 -17.68
CA HIS A 425 -3.87 14.31 -17.19
C HIS A 425 -2.56 14.55 -16.43
N MET A 426 -1.70 15.47 -16.90
CA MET A 426 -0.50 15.85 -16.16
C MET A 426 -0.82 16.50 -14.81
N LYS A 427 -1.88 17.30 -14.72
CA LYS A 427 -2.37 17.84 -13.45
C LYS A 427 -2.82 16.73 -12.49
N GLN A 428 -3.50 15.69 -12.97
CA GLN A 428 -3.83 14.53 -12.14
C GLN A 428 -2.58 13.77 -11.69
N ALA A 429 -1.63 13.51 -12.60
CA ALA A 429 -0.38 12.81 -12.27
C ALA A 429 0.41 13.57 -11.18
N LEU A 430 0.55 14.89 -11.29
CA LEU A 430 1.19 15.74 -10.29
C LEU A 430 0.45 15.75 -8.95
N LYS A 431 -0.89 15.79 -8.98
CA LYS A 431 -1.72 15.71 -7.79
C LYS A 431 -1.53 14.37 -7.07
N PHE A 432 -1.46 13.28 -7.82
CA PHE A 432 -1.24 11.94 -7.28
C PHE A 432 0.16 11.79 -6.69
N LEU A 433 1.21 12.25 -7.38
CA LEU A 433 2.58 12.26 -6.86
C LEU A 433 2.68 13.04 -5.55
N LYS A 434 2.07 14.23 -5.49
CA LYS A 434 2.04 15.02 -4.24
C LYS A 434 1.39 14.24 -3.10
N LYS A 435 0.25 13.59 -3.37
CA LYS A 435 -0.44 12.74 -2.39
C LYS A 435 0.46 11.57 -1.92
N SER A 436 1.18 10.93 -2.84
CA SER A 436 2.15 9.88 -2.52
C SER A 436 3.24 10.36 -1.56
N HIS A 437 3.81 11.55 -1.78
CA HIS A 437 4.78 12.14 -0.85
C HIS A 437 4.19 12.48 0.52
N ASP A 438 2.97 13.03 0.56
CA ASP A 438 2.29 13.38 1.82
C ASP A 438 1.96 12.12 2.66
N GLU A 439 1.70 10.98 2.00
CA GLU A 439 1.31 9.70 2.60
C GLU A 439 2.45 8.65 2.62
N GLN A 440 3.70 9.05 2.33
CA GLN A 440 4.84 8.14 2.08
C GLN A 440 5.18 7.16 3.24
N PHE A 441 4.65 7.40 4.44
CA PHE A 441 4.84 6.57 5.63
C PHE A 441 3.72 5.54 5.84
N ILE A 442 2.67 5.56 5.03
CA ILE A 442 1.47 4.72 5.22
C ILE A 442 1.54 3.50 4.30
N PHE A 443 1.35 2.29 4.83
CA PHE A 443 1.01 1.14 4.00
C PHE A 443 -0.53 1.12 3.85
N HIS A 444 -1.02 1.51 2.67
CA HIS A 444 -2.44 1.50 2.37
C HIS A 444 -2.99 0.06 2.45
N GLY A 445 -4.13 -0.12 3.12
CA GLY A 445 -4.69 -1.45 3.42
C GLY A 445 -4.21 -2.07 4.75
N LEU A 446 -3.10 -1.60 5.33
CA LEU A 446 -2.53 -2.10 6.60
C LEU A 446 -2.42 -1.00 7.67
N ARG A 447 -3.31 0.00 7.61
CA ARG A 447 -3.27 1.20 8.47
C ARG A 447 -3.51 0.94 9.96
N ASP A 448 -4.02 -0.23 10.28
CA ASP A 448 -4.25 -0.74 11.63
C ASP A 448 -3.01 -1.40 12.25
N MET A 449 -2.04 -1.80 11.43
CA MET A 449 -0.74 -2.30 11.90
C MET A 449 0.14 -1.17 12.43
N GLU A 450 1.16 -1.50 13.21
CA GLU A 450 2.13 -0.54 13.74
C GLU A 450 2.87 0.16 12.58
N LEU A 451 3.06 1.48 12.70
CA LEU A 451 3.73 2.28 11.68
C LEU A 451 5.15 1.80 11.36
N SER A 452 5.90 1.32 12.36
CA SER A 452 7.23 0.73 12.16
C SER A 452 7.17 -0.48 11.22
N THR A 453 6.20 -1.37 11.44
CA THR A 453 5.98 -2.55 10.60
C THR A 453 5.55 -2.15 9.20
N GLN A 454 4.64 -1.17 9.08
CA GLN A 454 4.23 -0.64 7.78
C GLN A 454 5.43 -0.12 6.96
N LEU A 455 6.34 0.63 7.59
CA LEU A 455 7.55 1.14 6.92
C LEU A 455 8.47 0.01 6.44
N LEU A 456 8.70 -1.01 7.29
CA LEU A 456 9.48 -2.18 6.90
C LEU A 456 8.84 -2.91 5.70
N LEU A 457 7.52 -3.12 5.73
CA LEU A 457 6.79 -3.80 4.64
C LEU A 457 6.75 -2.98 3.35
N ARG A 458 6.63 -1.65 3.44
CA ARG A 458 6.74 -0.74 2.29
C ARG A 458 8.11 -0.92 1.63
N ARG A 459 9.17 -0.94 2.43
CA ARG A 459 10.52 -1.11 1.89
C ARG A 459 10.77 -2.51 1.34
N ALA A 460 10.26 -3.54 2.01
CA ALA A 460 10.28 -4.91 1.52
C ALA A 460 9.61 -5.00 0.14
N ALA A 461 8.43 -4.40 -0.03
CA ALA A 461 7.71 -4.35 -1.30
C ALA A 461 8.52 -3.66 -2.42
N LEU A 462 9.18 -2.54 -2.12
CA LEU A 462 10.03 -1.83 -3.08
C LEU A 462 11.28 -2.64 -3.50
N ARG A 463 11.85 -3.42 -2.57
CA ARG A 463 13.05 -4.25 -2.82
C ARG A 463 12.72 -5.62 -3.42
N GLY A 464 11.45 -5.89 -3.75
CA GLY A 464 11.00 -7.19 -4.24
C GLY A 464 11.10 -8.32 -3.22
N VAL A 465 11.08 -8.00 -1.92
CA VAL A 465 10.96 -8.96 -0.82
C VAL A 465 9.47 -9.23 -0.60
N SER A 466 9.05 -10.47 -0.86
CA SER A 466 7.67 -10.86 -0.59
C SER A 466 7.42 -11.00 0.90
N PHE A 467 6.16 -10.90 1.32
CA PHE A 467 5.83 -11.06 2.73
C PHE A 467 4.44 -11.65 2.95
N GLU A 468 4.31 -12.38 4.06
CA GLU A 468 3.07 -12.92 4.58
C GLU A 468 2.79 -12.30 5.96
N ILE A 469 1.58 -11.81 6.18
CA ILE A 469 1.13 -11.34 7.50
C ILE A 469 0.59 -12.55 8.26
N MET A 470 1.39 -13.06 9.20
CA MET A 470 1.04 -14.25 9.98
C MET A 470 0.08 -13.91 11.12
N ASP A 471 0.33 -12.78 11.79
CA ASP A 471 -0.58 -12.21 12.78
C ASP A 471 -0.58 -10.68 12.66
N ARG A 472 -1.74 -10.16 12.24
CA ARG A 472 -1.92 -8.72 12.01
C ARG A 472 -1.97 -7.92 13.31
N GLN A 473 -2.51 -8.50 14.39
CA GLN A 473 -2.62 -7.81 15.68
C GLN A 473 -1.26 -7.72 16.38
N GLU A 474 -0.50 -8.83 16.34
CA GLU A 474 0.83 -8.90 16.94
C GLU A 474 1.94 -8.31 16.04
N ASN A 475 1.60 -7.87 14.82
CA ASN A 475 2.56 -7.37 13.82
C ASN A 475 3.64 -8.41 13.48
N PHE A 476 3.24 -9.67 13.36
CA PHE A 476 4.10 -10.80 13.05
C PHE A 476 4.06 -11.09 11.54
N VAL A 477 5.21 -10.99 10.89
CA VAL A 477 5.34 -11.13 9.43
C VAL A 477 6.45 -12.11 9.08
N CYS A 478 6.27 -12.84 7.98
CA CYS A 478 7.32 -13.63 7.34
C CYS A 478 7.79 -12.88 6.09
N LEU A 479 9.07 -12.57 5.99
CA LEU A 479 9.71 -11.99 4.81
C LEU A 479 10.37 -13.10 3.99
N GLU A 480 10.22 -13.07 2.67
CA GLU A 480 10.80 -14.07 1.77
C GLU A 480 11.41 -13.44 0.51
N GLN A 481 12.62 -13.88 0.15
CA GLN A 481 13.27 -13.52 -1.11
C GLN A 481 14.25 -14.61 -1.51
N ALA A 482 14.22 -15.06 -2.76
CA ALA A 482 15.13 -16.07 -3.30
C ALA A 482 15.26 -17.34 -2.41
N GLY A 483 14.15 -17.81 -1.82
CA GLY A 483 14.09 -18.97 -0.94
C GLY A 483 14.59 -18.76 0.51
N LYS A 484 15.14 -17.59 0.84
CA LYS A 484 15.45 -17.20 2.21
C LYS A 484 14.19 -16.67 2.90
N ARG A 485 13.92 -17.14 4.12
CA ARG A 485 12.82 -16.71 4.97
C ARG A 485 13.31 -16.13 6.29
N GLU A 486 12.72 -15.02 6.72
CA GLU A 486 12.95 -14.41 8.04
C GLU A 486 11.61 -14.06 8.70
N TYR A 487 11.48 -14.38 9.98
CA TYR A 487 10.32 -13.99 10.78
C TYR A 487 10.65 -12.71 11.55
N VAL A 488 9.80 -11.70 11.40
CA VAL A 488 9.97 -10.39 12.01
C VAL A 488 8.70 -10.01 12.76
N MET A 489 8.86 -9.50 13.98
CA MET A 489 7.75 -9.00 14.78
C MET A 489 7.99 -7.52 15.14
N GLN A 490 6.98 -6.67 14.95
CA GLN A 490 7.04 -5.24 15.29
C GLN A 490 8.25 -4.51 14.64
N ALA A 491 8.54 -4.87 13.39
CA ALA A 491 9.65 -4.41 12.55
C ALA A 491 11.09 -4.70 13.03
N SER A 492 11.36 -4.65 14.34
CA SER A 492 12.72 -4.64 14.88
C SER A 492 13.09 -5.89 15.70
N ARG A 493 12.12 -6.75 16.05
CA ARG A 493 12.41 -8.04 16.67
C ARG A 493 12.66 -9.09 15.59
N THR A 494 13.87 -9.59 15.53
CA THR A 494 14.34 -10.46 14.44
C THR A 494 15.15 -11.64 14.96
N SER A 495 15.60 -12.50 14.05
CA SER A 495 16.53 -13.60 14.33
C SER A 495 17.95 -13.15 14.72
N LEU A 496 18.30 -11.87 14.54
CA LEU A 496 19.63 -11.33 14.80
C LEU A 496 19.94 -11.20 16.30
N ASP A 497 18.92 -11.01 17.13
CA ASP A 497 19.04 -10.85 18.56
C ASP A 497 18.79 -12.17 19.28
N ASN A 498 19.68 -12.54 20.20
CA ASN A 498 19.46 -13.75 20.99
C ASN A 498 18.47 -13.49 22.13
N TYR A 499 17.80 -14.56 22.55
CA TYR A 499 16.75 -14.52 23.57
C TYR A 499 17.21 -13.91 24.90
N ILE A 500 18.46 -14.16 25.32
CA ILE A 500 19.00 -13.65 26.58
C ILE A 500 19.25 -12.14 26.52
N SER A 501 19.67 -11.60 25.38
CA SER A 501 19.83 -10.16 25.19
C SER A 501 18.51 -9.42 25.37
N VAL A 502 17.42 -9.96 24.83
CA VAL A 502 16.06 -9.40 24.99
C VAL A 502 15.65 -9.36 26.46
N LEU A 503 15.76 -10.49 27.17
CA LEU A 503 15.43 -10.56 28.60
C LEU A 503 16.32 -9.63 29.45
N SER A 504 17.57 -9.45 29.04
CA SER A 504 18.51 -8.54 29.73
C SER A 504 18.08 -7.08 29.58
N MET A 505 17.59 -6.69 28.40
CA MET A 505 17.06 -5.33 28.13
C MET A 505 15.72 -5.06 28.80
N GLU A 506 14.83 -6.05 28.90
CA GLU A 506 13.56 -5.93 29.65
C GLU A 506 13.76 -5.64 31.14
N ASN A 507 14.94 -6.00 31.68
CA ASN A 507 15.28 -5.79 33.07
C ASN A 507 16.33 -4.68 33.22
N LYS A 508 15.86 -3.47 33.58
CA LYS A 508 16.71 -2.28 33.74
C LYS A 508 17.85 -2.48 34.75
N VAL A 509 17.68 -3.35 35.76
CA VAL A 509 18.73 -3.67 36.74
C VAL A 509 19.83 -4.53 36.11
N ILE A 510 19.45 -5.55 35.33
CA ILE A 510 20.42 -6.44 34.67
C ILE A 510 21.18 -5.69 33.58
N THR A 511 20.47 -4.94 32.74
CA THR A 511 21.08 -4.04 31.74
C THR A 511 22.17 -3.18 32.38
N LYS A 512 21.86 -2.50 33.48
CA LYS A 512 22.82 -1.65 34.18
C LYS A 512 24.01 -2.40 34.74
N LYS A 513 23.80 -3.58 35.34
CA LYS A 513 24.91 -4.42 35.84
C LYS A 513 25.87 -4.80 34.72
N ILE A 514 25.36 -5.14 33.54
CA ILE A 514 26.17 -5.50 32.36
C ILE A 514 26.95 -4.27 31.86
N LEU A 515 26.29 -3.11 31.74
CA LEU A 515 26.96 -1.87 31.32
C LEU A 515 28.02 -1.39 32.32
N ASP A 516 27.73 -1.48 33.62
CA ASP A 516 28.69 -1.15 34.68
C ASP A 516 29.92 -2.06 34.63
N GLN A 517 29.74 -3.36 34.36
CA GLN A 517 30.85 -4.32 34.16
C GLN A 517 31.68 -3.99 32.91
N ALA A 518 31.07 -3.40 31.89
CA ALA A 518 31.74 -2.91 30.69
C ALA A 518 32.40 -1.53 30.86
N GLY A 519 32.35 -0.93 32.06
CA GLY A 519 32.90 0.39 32.33
C GLY A 519 32.14 1.52 31.63
N ILE A 520 30.84 1.37 31.43
CA ILE A 520 29.98 2.34 30.75
C ILE A 520 29.12 3.06 31.79
N ASN A 521 29.12 4.40 31.76
CA ASN A 521 28.41 5.17 32.77
C ASN A 521 26.89 5.01 32.66
N THR A 522 26.26 4.66 33.78
CA THR A 522 24.81 4.57 33.96
C THR A 522 24.39 5.31 35.24
N PRO A 523 23.13 5.77 35.35
CA PRO A 523 22.69 6.46 36.55
C PRO A 523 22.82 5.56 37.77
N LYS A 524 23.63 5.99 38.75
CA LYS A 524 23.90 5.24 39.97
C LYS A 524 22.70 5.30 40.91
N GLY A 525 22.37 4.16 41.51
CA GLY A 525 21.18 4.02 42.34
C GLY A 525 21.09 2.68 43.05
N ARG A 526 19.95 2.44 43.69
CA ARG A 526 19.65 1.18 44.38
C ARG A 526 18.27 0.68 43.97
N SER A 527 18.10 -0.63 44.04
CA SER A 527 16.84 -1.33 43.77
C SER A 527 16.23 -1.78 45.08
N TYR A 528 14.93 -1.57 45.24
CA TYR A 528 14.17 -1.83 46.45
C TYR A 528 13.00 -2.75 46.14
N SER A 529 12.83 -3.79 46.94
CA SER A 529 11.69 -4.72 46.85
C SER A 529 10.62 -4.45 47.91
N SER A 530 10.83 -3.43 48.74
CA SER A 530 9.92 -3.02 49.80
C SER A 530 9.78 -1.49 49.83
N PRO A 531 8.55 -0.95 49.88
CA PRO A 531 8.33 0.48 50.09
C PRO A 531 8.97 0.99 51.39
N SER A 532 9.00 0.19 52.46
CA SER A 532 9.57 0.60 53.74
C SER A 532 11.09 0.74 53.67
N GLU A 533 11.78 -0.15 52.98
CA GLU A 533 13.22 -0.07 52.74
C GLU A 533 13.57 1.14 51.87
N ALA A 534 12.80 1.37 50.81
CA ALA A 534 12.97 2.53 49.93
C ALA A 534 12.80 3.85 50.69
N LEU A 535 11.78 3.94 51.56
CA LEU A 535 11.52 5.12 52.41
C LEU A 535 12.64 5.34 53.45
N ALA A 536 13.17 4.27 54.04
CA ALA A 536 14.23 4.34 55.03
C ALA A 536 15.53 4.97 54.47
N ASP A 537 15.77 4.83 53.15
CA ASP A 537 16.92 5.40 52.45
C ASP A 537 16.76 6.88 52.08
N TYR A 538 15.66 7.54 52.44
CA TYR A 538 15.48 8.99 52.19
C TYR A 538 16.69 9.85 52.62
N PRO A 539 17.31 9.65 53.81
CA PRO A 539 18.48 10.44 54.22
C PRO A 539 19.66 10.33 53.25
N TYR A 540 19.83 9.20 52.55
CA TYR A 540 20.89 8.99 51.57
C TYR A 540 20.69 9.83 50.30
N TYR A 541 19.44 9.98 49.87
CA TYR A 541 19.08 10.76 48.66
C TYR A 541 18.74 12.22 48.95
N ARG A 542 18.66 12.62 50.21
CA ARG A 542 18.29 13.98 50.60
C ARG A 542 19.25 15.00 49.97
N GLY A 543 18.69 16.05 49.37
CA GLY A 543 19.45 17.11 48.70
C GLY A 543 20.03 16.73 47.33
N ARG A 544 19.86 15.48 46.87
CA ARG A 544 20.27 15.06 45.52
C ARG A 544 19.10 15.14 44.55
N ALA A 545 19.37 15.50 43.31
CA ALA A 545 18.41 15.29 42.24
C ALA A 545 18.29 13.80 41.94
N ILE A 546 17.07 13.26 41.95
CA ILE A 546 16.82 11.82 41.81
C ILE A 546 15.69 11.50 40.84
N VAL A 547 15.69 10.25 40.38
CA VAL A 547 14.61 9.63 39.61
C VAL A 547 14.18 8.35 40.32
N ILE A 548 12.89 8.24 40.59
CA ILE A 548 12.25 7.04 41.14
C ILE A 548 11.50 6.38 39.99
N LYS A 549 11.82 5.13 39.67
CA LYS A 549 11.18 4.40 38.58
C LYS A 549 10.95 2.92 38.91
N PRO A 550 9.86 2.31 38.45
CA PRO A 550 9.68 0.86 38.53
C PRO A 550 10.66 0.14 37.57
N LYS A 551 10.97 -1.14 37.84
CA LYS A 551 12.01 -1.94 37.16
C LYS A 551 11.71 -2.32 35.69
N SER A 552 10.45 -2.51 35.31
CA SER A 552 10.00 -3.10 34.04
C SER A 552 8.75 -2.41 33.44
N THR A 553 8.41 -1.17 33.82
CA THR A 553 7.34 -0.43 33.13
C THR A 553 7.85 0.35 31.92
N ASN A 554 6.93 0.57 30.97
CA ASN A 554 7.14 1.33 29.74
C ASN A 554 6.45 2.70 29.79
N PHE A 555 6.79 3.57 28.83
CA PHE A 555 6.12 4.88 28.59
C PHE A 555 6.17 5.89 29.74
N GLY A 556 7.06 5.71 30.71
CA GLY A 556 7.20 6.60 31.86
C GLY A 556 6.17 6.39 32.96
N ILE A 557 5.38 5.31 32.90
CA ILE A 557 4.37 5.00 33.91
C ILE A 557 5.05 4.70 35.25
N GLY A 558 4.67 5.45 36.29
CA GLY A 558 5.24 5.29 37.64
C GLY A 558 6.59 5.99 37.85
N ILE A 559 7.10 6.73 36.86
CA ILE A 559 8.35 7.47 36.99
C ILE A 559 8.09 8.82 37.68
N THR A 560 8.88 9.14 38.71
CA THR A 560 8.85 10.42 39.42
C THR A 560 10.25 11.04 39.40
N ILE A 561 10.38 12.28 38.92
CA ILE A 561 11.63 13.04 38.91
C ILE A 561 11.56 14.09 40.03
N ILE A 562 12.56 14.11 40.91
CA ILE A 562 12.65 15.07 42.01
C ILE A 562 13.99 15.79 41.90
N LYS A 563 13.98 17.00 41.31
CA LYS A 563 15.20 17.81 41.12
C LYS A 563 15.72 18.36 42.44
N GLU A 564 14.82 18.75 43.34
CA GLU A 564 15.16 19.25 44.69
C GLU A 564 14.59 18.32 45.76
N ASN A 565 15.33 17.26 46.10
CA ASN A 565 14.87 16.23 47.04
C ASN A 565 15.03 16.64 48.52
N ASN A 566 14.31 17.69 48.94
CA ASN A 566 14.36 18.23 50.30
C ASN A 566 13.09 17.95 51.12
N ARG A 567 12.12 17.27 50.51
CA ARG A 567 10.80 16.99 51.08
C ARG A 567 10.51 15.50 51.13
N HIS A 568 10.47 14.95 52.34
CA HIS A 568 10.22 13.52 52.58
C HIS A 568 8.85 13.08 52.03
N ASP A 569 7.84 13.95 52.10
CA ASP A 569 6.49 13.66 51.61
C ASP A 569 6.45 13.49 50.09
N PHE A 570 7.15 14.33 49.31
CA PHE A 570 7.28 14.16 47.86
C PHE A 570 8.05 12.89 47.49
N PHE A 571 9.14 12.59 48.20
CA PHE A 571 9.87 11.34 48.03
C PHE A 571 8.99 10.11 48.28
N ALA A 572 8.22 10.14 49.38
CA ALA A 572 7.31 9.06 49.74
C ALA A 572 6.19 8.86 48.72
N GLN A 573 5.65 9.95 48.17
CA GLN A 573 4.65 9.90 47.09
C GLN A 573 5.24 9.27 45.82
N GLY A 574 6.46 9.64 45.43
CA GLY A 574 7.14 9.04 44.28
C GLY A 574 7.38 7.54 44.44
N ILE A 575 7.82 7.10 45.62
CA ILE A 575 7.95 5.67 45.97
C ILE A 575 6.60 4.96 45.88
N ALA A 576 5.57 5.50 46.54
CA ALA A 576 4.24 4.89 46.53
C ALA A 576 3.69 4.78 45.11
N GLN A 577 3.91 5.79 44.27
CA GLN A 577 3.48 5.78 42.88
C GLN A 577 4.21 4.72 42.07
N ALA A 578 5.52 4.55 42.24
CA ALA A 578 6.28 3.51 41.55
C ALA A 578 5.86 2.09 41.98
N PHE A 579 5.70 1.85 43.29
CA PHE A 579 5.30 0.54 43.83
C PHE A 579 3.85 0.14 43.50
N LYS A 580 2.99 1.07 43.10
CA LYS A 580 1.66 0.73 42.55
C LYS A 580 1.76 -0.02 41.23
N HIS A 581 2.82 0.21 40.46
CA HIS A 581 2.99 -0.39 39.14
C HIS A 581 3.91 -1.61 39.16
N GLU A 582 4.76 -1.76 40.19
CA GLU A 582 5.70 -2.87 40.23
C GLU A 582 6.20 -3.23 41.64
N ALA A 583 6.50 -4.51 41.84
CA ALA A 583 7.05 -5.02 43.09
C ALA A 583 8.51 -4.60 43.37
N THR A 584 9.22 -4.09 42.37
CA THR A 584 10.60 -3.64 42.49
C THR A 584 10.75 -2.23 41.91
N VAL A 585 11.33 -1.32 42.69
CA VAL A 585 11.52 0.09 42.33
C VAL A 585 13.00 0.45 42.40
N LEU A 586 13.49 1.21 41.42
CA LEU A 586 14.82 1.79 41.39
C LEU A 586 14.76 3.26 41.80
N ILE A 587 15.69 3.69 42.65
CA ILE A 587 15.95 5.09 42.98
C ILE A 587 17.37 5.44 42.56
N GLU A 588 17.48 6.39 41.64
CA GLU A 588 18.71 6.72 40.92
C GLU A 588 19.01 8.21 41.02
N ASN A 589 20.29 8.57 40.89
CA ASN A 589 20.66 9.96 40.67
C ASN A 589 20.10 10.45 39.34
N PHE A 590 19.65 11.70 39.30
CA PHE A 590 19.23 12.35 38.07
C PHE A 590 20.44 12.63 37.17
N SER A 591 20.37 12.21 35.91
CA SER A 591 21.35 12.55 34.89
C SER A 591 20.96 13.86 34.22
N SER A 592 21.87 14.84 34.23
CA SER A 592 21.73 16.09 33.48
C SER A 592 21.95 15.90 31.98
N GLY A 593 21.72 16.96 31.21
CA GLY A 593 22.00 17.00 29.79
C GLY A 593 20.76 16.92 28.90
N LYS A 594 21.02 16.81 27.60
CA LYS A 594 19.99 16.61 26.57
C LYS A 594 19.86 15.12 26.25
N GLU A 595 18.64 14.69 25.99
CA GLU A 595 18.35 13.30 25.65
C GLU A 595 18.53 13.04 24.16
N TYR A 596 19.31 12.00 23.85
CA TYR A 596 19.58 11.51 22.50
C TYR A 596 19.24 10.03 22.40
N ARG A 597 18.38 9.70 21.44
CA ARG A 597 18.00 8.34 21.06
C ARG A 597 18.90 7.87 19.92
N PHE A 598 19.85 7.00 20.22
CA PHE A 598 20.68 6.30 19.24
C PHE A 598 19.93 5.06 18.74
N PHE A 599 20.10 4.74 17.47
CA PHE A 599 19.62 3.51 16.86
C PHE A 599 20.81 2.76 16.29
N ILE A 600 20.98 1.51 16.71
CA ILE A 600 22.13 0.68 16.38
C ILE A 600 21.63 -0.55 15.61
N VAL A 601 22.29 -0.86 14.50
CA VAL A 601 22.08 -2.07 13.70
C VAL A 601 23.46 -2.66 13.39
N ASN A 602 23.70 -3.95 13.71
CA ASN A 602 24.96 -4.66 13.44
C ASN A 602 26.21 -3.86 13.83
N ASP A 603 26.28 -3.44 15.09
CA ASP A 603 27.44 -2.71 15.65
C ASP A 603 27.70 -1.33 15.00
N GLN A 604 26.73 -0.78 14.27
CA GLN A 604 26.80 0.55 13.66
C GLN A 604 25.64 1.43 14.16
N VAL A 605 25.96 2.68 14.55
CA VAL A 605 24.94 3.71 14.79
C VAL A 605 24.39 4.19 13.44
N VAL A 606 23.13 3.88 13.15
CA VAL A 606 22.46 4.20 11.88
C VAL A 606 21.53 5.41 11.98
N GLY A 607 21.22 5.86 13.19
CA GLY A 607 20.44 7.09 13.40
C GLY A 607 20.55 7.61 14.83
N ILE A 608 20.45 8.93 15.00
CA ILE A 608 20.40 9.58 16.32
C ILE A 608 19.34 10.68 16.29
N LEU A 609 18.41 10.67 17.24
CA LEU A 609 17.42 11.72 17.43
C LEU A 609 17.66 12.46 18.74
N HIS A 610 17.67 13.79 18.70
CA HIS A 610 17.40 14.59 19.87
C HIS A 610 15.89 14.71 20.05
N ARG A 611 15.38 14.24 21.20
CA ARG A 611 13.96 14.33 21.53
C ARG A 611 13.70 15.62 22.32
N VAL A 612 12.83 16.48 21.80
CA VAL A 612 12.46 17.75 22.45
C VAL A 612 11.04 17.66 22.98
N PRO A 613 10.75 18.07 24.23
CA PRO A 613 9.39 18.09 24.77
C PRO A 613 8.43 18.89 23.90
N ALA A 614 7.13 18.56 23.98
CA ALA A 614 6.09 19.27 23.24
C ALA A 614 6.24 20.79 23.45
N ASN A 615 6.33 21.54 22.35
CA ASN A 615 6.70 22.95 22.39
C ASN A 615 6.10 23.74 21.22
N VAL A 616 6.08 25.06 21.37
CA VAL A 616 5.87 26.03 20.30
C VAL A 616 6.91 27.14 20.38
N THR A 617 7.21 27.77 19.25
CA THR A 617 8.07 28.96 19.18
C THR A 617 7.20 30.16 18.81
N GLY A 618 7.30 31.25 19.56
CA GLY A 618 6.54 32.47 19.32
C GLY A 618 6.91 33.16 18.02
N ASP A 619 5.91 33.63 17.29
CA ASP A 619 6.03 34.55 16.16
C ASP A 619 5.89 36.04 16.61
N GLY A 620 5.57 36.27 17.89
CA GLY A 620 5.34 37.58 18.48
C GLY A 620 3.91 38.09 18.39
N THR A 621 2.98 37.35 17.78
CA THR A 621 1.60 37.80 17.53
C THR A 621 0.54 36.76 17.84
N SER A 622 0.84 35.48 17.64
CA SER A 622 -0.08 34.36 17.83
C SER A 622 -0.02 33.81 19.26
N SER A 623 -1.17 33.40 19.80
CA SER A 623 -1.23 32.73 21.09
C SER A 623 -0.65 31.30 21.01
N VAL A 624 -0.26 30.72 22.14
CA VAL A 624 0.17 29.32 22.24
C VAL A 624 -0.84 28.38 21.58
N GLN A 625 -2.15 28.60 21.78
CA GLN A 625 -3.21 27.81 21.14
C GLN A 625 -3.18 27.86 19.60
N VAL A 626 -3.00 29.05 19.03
CA VAL A 626 -2.91 29.24 17.57
C VAL A 626 -1.63 28.58 17.03
N LEU A 627 -0.51 28.77 17.72
CA LEU A 627 0.77 28.16 17.34
C LEU A 627 0.72 26.63 17.39
N VAL A 628 0.06 26.05 18.40
CA VAL A 628 -0.16 24.59 18.48
C VAL A 628 -1.05 24.13 17.32
N THR A 629 -2.12 24.86 17.01
CA THR A 629 -3.00 24.55 15.88
C THR A 629 -2.23 24.53 14.56
N GLU A 630 -1.37 25.53 14.33
CA GLU A 630 -0.52 25.60 13.14
C GLU A 630 0.50 24.45 13.10
N LYS A 631 1.21 24.20 14.20
CA LYS A 631 2.18 23.10 14.29
C LYS A 631 1.54 21.72 14.04
N ASN A 632 0.30 21.54 14.47
CA ASN A 632 -0.50 20.34 14.26
C ASN A 632 -1.05 20.17 12.84
N LYS A 633 -0.85 21.14 11.92
CA LYS A 633 -1.16 20.99 10.48
C LYS A 633 -0.10 20.19 9.73
N ASN A 634 1.08 19.97 10.33
CA ASN A 634 2.11 19.15 9.72
C ASN A 634 1.57 17.72 9.45
N PRO A 635 1.70 17.17 8.22
CA PRO A 635 1.12 15.86 7.86
C PRO A 635 1.69 14.69 8.66
N LEU A 636 2.88 14.85 9.25
CA LEU A 636 3.47 13.85 10.14
C LEU A 636 2.74 13.76 11.49
N ARG A 637 1.90 14.75 11.86
CA ARG A 637 1.19 14.79 13.14
C ARG A 637 -0.25 14.30 13.04
N GLY A 638 -0.55 13.25 13.78
CA GLY A 638 -1.85 12.60 13.83
C GLY A 638 -2.21 12.17 15.26
N ARG A 639 -2.99 11.10 15.37
CA ARG A 639 -3.42 10.56 16.66
C ARG A 639 -3.31 9.04 16.64
N GLY A 640 -2.99 8.46 17.79
CA GLY A 640 -3.05 7.02 18.00
C GLY A 640 -1.96 6.25 17.26
N TYR A 641 -0.78 6.85 17.11
CA TYR A 641 0.42 6.28 16.47
C TYR A 641 0.22 5.85 15.01
N ARG A 642 -0.80 6.39 14.34
CA ARG A 642 -1.06 6.18 12.91
C ARG A 642 -0.22 7.08 12.00
N THR A 643 0.56 7.97 12.59
CA THR A 643 1.45 8.93 11.92
C THR A 643 2.76 9.01 12.70
N PRO A 644 3.88 9.43 12.07
CA PRO A 644 5.18 9.43 12.72
C PRO A 644 5.27 10.25 14.02
N LEU A 645 4.45 11.30 14.14
CA LEU A 645 4.38 12.17 15.31
C LEU A 645 2.94 12.24 15.84
N GLU A 646 2.78 12.48 17.14
CA GLU A 646 1.49 12.79 17.72
C GLU A 646 1.21 14.30 17.66
N LYS A 647 -0.08 14.63 17.56
CA LYS A 647 -0.55 16.01 17.75
C LYS A 647 -0.32 16.46 19.18
N ILE A 648 0.12 17.71 19.33
CA ILE A 648 0.20 18.37 20.62
C ILE A 648 -1.23 18.60 21.12
N LYS A 649 -1.53 18.11 22.31
CA LYS A 649 -2.84 18.24 22.95
C LYS A 649 -2.91 19.56 23.72
N LEU A 650 -4.11 20.10 23.82
CA LEU A 650 -4.43 21.28 24.64
C LEU A 650 -5.44 20.82 25.71
N GLU A 651 -4.98 19.96 26.61
CA GLU A 651 -5.77 19.37 27.68
C GLU A 651 -5.26 19.88 29.05
N GLU A 652 -5.93 19.46 30.12
CA GLU A 652 -5.64 19.91 31.49
C GLU A 652 -4.16 19.74 31.87
N THR A 653 -3.51 18.66 31.44
CA THR A 653 -2.11 18.42 31.80
C THR A 653 -1.15 19.42 31.17
N GLU A 654 -1.33 19.76 29.88
CA GLU A 654 -0.53 20.79 29.22
C GLU A 654 -0.85 22.19 29.79
N GLU A 655 -2.11 22.44 30.15
CA GLU A 655 -2.52 23.71 30.79
C GLU A 655 -1.83 23.90 32.14
N MET A 656 -1.87 22.88 33.00
CA MET A 656 -1.19 22.90 34.31
C MET A 656 0.31 23.12 34.18
N PHE A 657 0.95 22.49 33.18
CA PHE A 657 2.37 22.66 32.95
C PHE A 657 2.71 24.07 32.44
N LEU A 658 1.90 24.64 31.54
CA LEU A 658 2.05 26.03 31.13
C LEU A 658 1.88 27.00 32.31
N ALA A 659 0.87 26.78 33.15
CA ALA A 659 0.59 27.61 34.32
C ALA A 659 1.78 27.63 35.30
N SER A 660 2.46 26.50 35.48
CA SER A 660 3.68 26.41 36.30
C SER A 660 4.85 27.27 35.81
N GLN A 661 4.86 27.61 34.51
CA GLN A 661 5.84 28.50 33.88
C GLN A 661 5.33 29.95 33.77
N GLY A 662 4.14 30.26 34.30
CA GLY A 662 3.52 31.57 34.21
C GLY A 662 2.81 31.86 32.88
N TYR A 663 2.50 30.83 32.09
CA TYR A 663 1.83 30.94 30.79
C TYR A 663 0.44 30.29 30.79
N SER A 664 -0.33 30.58 29.75
CA SER A 664 -1.61 29.95 29.45
C SER A 664 -1.73 29.71 27.95
N PHE A 665 -2.75 29.00 27.50
CA PHE A 665 -3.02 28.84 26.07
C PHE A 665 -3.26 30.16 25.34
N ALA A 666 -3.72 31.20 26.05
CA ALA A 666 -3.95 32.53 25.52
C ALA A 666 -2.69 33.43 25.49
N THR A 667 -1.59 33.00 26.14
CA THR A 667 -0.33 33.73 26.11
C THR A 667 0.19 33.86 24.68
N VAL A 668 0.59 35.07 24.29
CA VAL A 668 1.33 35.34 23.05
C VAL A 668 2.82 35.34 23.38
N PRO A 669 3.59 34.31 23.00
CA PRO A 669 5.02 34.26 23.26
C PRO A 669 5.73 35.32 22.42
N ALA A 670 6.80 35.90 22.96
CA ALA A 670 7.64 36.81 22.20
C ALA A 670 8.23 36.09 20.97
N LYS A 671 8.61 36.86 19.94
CA LYS A 671 9.27 36.30 18.76
C LYS A 671 10.50 35.49 19.18
N ASP A 672 10.62 34.28 18.63
CA ASP A 672 11.69 33.31 18.90
C ASP A 672 11.71 32.73 20.33
N GLN A 673 10.74 33.10 21.18
CA GLN A 673 10.59 32.50 22.50
C GLN A 673 9.98 31.10 22.39
N ARG A 674 10.72 30.09 22.84
CA ARG A 674 10.21 28.72 22.94
C ARG A 674 9.47 28.53 24.25
N ILE A 675 8.24 28.02 24.18
CA ILE A 675 7.44 27.61 25.33
C ILE A 675 7.20 26.10 25.25
N TYR A 676 7.41 25.41 26.37
CA TYR A 676 7.17 23.97 26.49
C TYR A 676 5.79 23.70 27.10
N LEU A 677 5.06 22.75 26.52
CA LEU A 677 3.76 22.26 27.00
C LEU A 677 3.89 20.98 27.83
N ARG A 678 5.06 20.35 27.83
CA ARG A 678 5.37 19.14 28.59
C ARG A 678 6.80 19.20 29.13
N GLU A 679 7.04 18.49 30.23
CA GLU A 679 8.39 18.26 30.73
C GLU A 679 9.08 17.08 30.01
N ASN A 680 8.34 16.03 29.64
CA ASN A 680 8.90 14.86 28.97
C ASN A 680 9.11 15.09 27.47
N SER A 681 10.17 14.50 26.93
CA SER A 681 10.58 14.60 25.52
C SER A 681 9.82 13.63 24.60
N ASN A 682 8.83 12.91 25.13
CA ASN A 682 8.20 11.79 24.45
C ASN A 682 7.44 12.23 23.19
N ILE A 683 7.61 11.49 22.10
CA ILE A 683 6.83 11.70 20.87
C ILE A 683 5.33 11.46 21.13
N SER A 684 4.99 10.53 22.02
CA SER A 684 3.62 10.23 22.42
C SER A 684 2.84 11.39 23.06
N THR A 685 3.55 12.40 23.60
CA THR A 685 2.94 13.60 24.19
C THR A 685 3.04 14.82 23.27
N GLY A 686 3.39 14.61 21.98
CA GLY A 686 3.52 15.66 20.98
C GLY A 686 4.92 16.26 20.89
N GLY A 687 5.94 15.60 21.46
CA GLY A 687 7.34 15.97 21.33
C GLY A 687 7.83 16.02 19.88
N ASP A 688 8.99 16.64 19.68
CA ASP A 688 9.65 16.75 18.39
C ASP A 688 10.81 15.75 18.30
N SER A 689 10.89 14.99 17.20
CA SER A 689 12.07 14.20 16.85
C SER A 689 12.98 15.01 15.91
N ILE A 690 14.20 15.32 16.36
CA ILE A 690 15.16 16.08 15.55
C ILE A 690 16.35 15.18 15.23
N ASP A 691 16.65 14.97 13.97
CA ASP A 691 17.80 14.17 13.55
C ASP A 691 19.14 14.89 13.84
N PHE A 692 19.99 14.17 14.56
CA PHE A 692 21.28 14.61 15.10
C PHE A 692 22.42 13.64 14.73
N THR A 693 22.16 12.66 13.86
CA THR A 693 23.12 11.60 13.51
C THR A 693 24.47 12.13 13.05
N ASP A 694 24.46 13.20 12.24
CA ASP A 694 25.69 13.81 11.71
C ASP A 694 26.33 14.81 12.69
N LYS A 695 25.60 15.23 13.74
CA LYS A 695 26.01 16.29 14.69
C LYS A 695 26.63 15.75 15.97
N VAL A 696 26.29 14.53 16.37
CA VAL A 696 26.82 13.92 17.58
C VAL A 696 28.24 13.39 17.31
N PRO A 697 29.24 13.74 18.16
CA PRO A 697 30.61 13.26 18.01
C PRO A 697 30.74 11.73 17.95
N GLN A 698 31.76 11.25 17.25
CA GLN A 698 32.01 9.82 17.06
C GLN A 698 32.26 9.10 18.39
N SER A 699 32.89 9.75 19.36
CA SER A 699 33.16 9.20 20.69
C SER A 699 31.89 8.69 21.38
N TYR A 700 30.76 9.43 21.33
CA TYR A 700 29.48 8.96 21.87
C TYR A 700 28.88 7.79 21.08
N LYS A 701 29.09 7.76 19.76
CA LYS A 701 28.65 6.64 18.90
C LYS A 701 29.41 5.35 19.27
N ASP A 702 30.71 5.46 19.51
CA ASP A 702 31.55 4.34 19.93
C ASP A 702 31.10 3.80 21.29
N ILE A 703 30.77 4.68 22.25
CA ILE A 703 30.16 4.28 23.52
C ILE A 703 28.86 3.52 23.30
N ALA A 704 27.99 4.01 22.43
CA ALA A 704 26.71 3.38 22.14
C ALA A 704 26.89 1.97 21.54
N VAL A 705 27.84 1.80 20.61
CA VAL A 705 28.21 0.50 20.04
C VAL A 705 28.76 -0.44 21.10
N ARG A 706 29.69 0.01 21.95
CA ARG A 706 30.20 -0.81 23.06
C ARG A 706 29.10 -1.26 24.02
N ALA A 707 28.10 -0.41 24.28
CA ALA A 707 26.95 -0.76 25.11
C ALA A 707 26.10 -1.86 24.47
N ALA A 708 25.84 -1.77 23.17
CA ALA A 708 25.14 -2.82 22.42
C ALA A 708 25.94 -4.14 22.41
N GLN A 709 27.26 -4.07 22.22
CA GLN A 709 28.16 -5.23 22.27
C GLN A 709 28.18 -5.91 23.64
N ALA A 710 28.22 -5.12 24.72
CA ALA A 710 28.17 -5.64 26.09
C ALA A 710 26.89 -6.45 26.35
N LEU A 711 25.77 -6.02 25.78
CA LEU A 711 24.49 -6.74 25.83
C LEU A 711 24.32 -7.78 24.71
N GLN A 712 25.29 -7.94 23.81
CA GLN A 712 25.22 -8.83 22.65
C GLN A 712 23.92 -8.66 21.85
N VAL A 713 23.54 -7.41 21.57
CA VAL A 713 22.35 -7.06 20.79
C VAL A 713 22.78 -6.48 19.43
N LYS A 714 22.07 -6.88 18.37
CA LYS A 714 22.29 -6.45 16.99
C LYS A 714 21.36 -5.32 16.58
N ILE A 715 20.11 -5.30 17.04
CA ILE A 715 19.19 -4.18 16.81
C ILE A 715 18.76 -3.59 18.16
N THR A 716 19.10 -2.32 18.42
CA THR A 716 18.68 -1.68 19.67
C THR A 716 18.53 -0.17 19.55
N GLY A 717 17.63 0.38 20.35
CA GLY A 717 17.52 1.81 20.58
C GLY A 717 18.07 2.17 21.95
N LEU A 718 19.10 3.02 21.99
CA LEU A 718 19.81 3.42 23.19
C LEU A 718 19.51 4.87 23.53
N ASP A 719 19.10 5.12 24.76
CA ASP A 719 18.84 6.47 25.27
C ASP A 719 20.02 6.95 26.10
N MET A 720 20.68 8.02 25.63
CA MET A 720 21.83 8.63 26.29
C MET A 720 21.52 10.09 26.63
N MET A 721 21.80 10.45 27.88
CA MET A 721 21.85 11.85 28.29
C MET A 721 23.27 12.35 28.05
N ILE A 722 23.42 13.48 27.36
CA ILE A 722 24.73 14.10 27.07
C ILE A 722 24.67 15.57 27.50
N ASP A 723 25.61 15.99 28.33
CA ASP A 723 25.66 17.36 28.86
C ASP A 723 26.02 18.38 27.77
N SER A 724 27.04 18.06 26.97
CA SER A 724 27.50 18.90 25.84
C SER A 724 27.97 18.05 24.67
N LEU A 725 27.61 18.45 23.44
CA LEU A 725 28.14 17.84 22.21
C LEU A 725 29.45 18.49 21.75
N GLU A 726 29.96 19.50 22.47
CA GLU A 726 31.20 20.21 22.13
C GLU A 726 32.45 19.46 22.64
N GLU A 727 32.26 18.52 23.55
CA GLU A 727 33.32 17.72 24.18
C GLU A 727 33.18 16.25 23.74
N ASP A 728 34.30 15.55 23.65
CA ASP A 728 34.31 14.09 23.48
C ASP A 728 33.74 13.38 24.72
N ALA A 729 33.22 12.17 24.51
CA ALA A 729 32.68 11.37 25.60
C ALA A 729 33.74 11.12 26.70
N ALA A 730 33.44 11.59 27.91
CA ALA A 730 34.21 11.37 29.13
C ALA A 730 33.33 10.61 30.15
N GLU A 731 33.92 10.07 31.22
CA GLU A 731 33.17 9.23 32.17
C GLU A 731 31.98 9.93 32.86
N ASP A 732 32.01 11.26 32.96
CA ASP A 732 31.05 12.08 33.72
C ASP A 732 30.13 12.98 32.88
N ASN A 733 30.38 13.14 31.58
CA ASN A 733 29.59 14.04 30.70
C ASN A 733 28.46 13.36 29.92
N PHE A 734 28.30 12.04 30.07
CA PHE A 734 27.18 11.30 29.53
C PHE A 734 26.66 10.25 30.51
N SER A 735 25.43 9.79 30.30
CA SER A 735 24.88 8.63 31.00
C SER A 735 23.91 7.85 30.12
N ILE A 736 24.08 6.53 30.02
CA ILE A 736 23.11 5.67 29.34
C ILE A 736 21.94 5.38 30.28
N ILE A 737 20.75 5.80 29.87
CA ILE A 737 19.52 5.67 30.65
C ILE A 737 18.89 4.29 30.45
N GLU A 738 18.80 3.83 29.21
CA GLU A 738 18.06 2.64 28.80
C GLU A 738 18.53 2.12 27.43
N LEU A 739 18.45 0.81 27.23
CA LEU A 739 18.50 0.17 25.91
C LEU A 739 17.18 -0.56 25.68
N ASN A 740 16.64 -0.44 24.47
CA ASN A 740 15.34 -0.97 24.10
C ASN A 740 15.52 -2.03 23.02
N PHE A 741 14.92 -3.20 23.25
CA PHE A 741 14.97 -4.35 22.33
C PHE A 741 13.92 -4.27 21.19
N ASN A 742 12.94 -3.37 21.31
CA ASN A 742 11.94 -3.12 20.28
C ASN A 742 11.88 -1.62 19.96
N PRO A 743 12.95 -1.04 19.40
CA PRO A 743 13.00 0.39 19.14
C PRO A 743 12.10 0.80 17.95
N ALA A 744 11.27 1.82 18.15
CA ALA A 744 10.47 2.40 17.08
C ALA A 744 11.35 3.00 15.97
N ILE A 745 11.17 2.54 14.73
CA ILE A 745 11.95 3.03 13.58
C ILE A 745 11.31 4.28 12.93
N HIS A 746 9.99 4.44 13.03
CA HIS A 746 9.25 5.46 12.30
C HIS A 746 9.67 6.89 12.65
N ILE A 747 10.04 7.14 13.91
CA ILE A 747 10.51 8.46 14.36
C ILE A 747 11.88 8.84 13.78
N HIS A 748 12.69 7.86 13.38
CA HIS A 748 13.98 8.05 12.69
C HIS A 748 13.81 8.11 11.17
N CYS A 749 12.79 7.44 10.64
CA CYS A 749 12.48 7.49 9.21
C CYS A 749 11.81 8.82 8.83
N HIS A 750 10.97 9.36 9.70
CA HIS A 750 10.27 10.63 9.47
C HIS A 750 10.43 11.57 10.67
N PRO A 751 11.65 12.12 10.89
CA PRO A 751 11.85 13.09 11.96
C PRO A 751 11.08 14.38 11.68
N TYR A 752 10.68 15.10 12.72
CA TYR A 752 10.08 16.44 12.58
C TYR A 752 11.03 17.41 11.87
N ILE A 753 12.32 17.34 12.21
CA ILE A 753 13.39 18.14 11.60
C ILE A 753 14.58 17.21 11.30
N GLY A 754 15.06 17.26 10.06
CA GLY A 754 16.28 16.58 9.61
C GLY A 754 15.98 15.52 8.55
N LYS A 755 16.88 14.53 8.40
CA LYS A 755 16.84 13.58 7.28
C LYS A 755 16.19 12.26 7.67
N ASN A 756 15.47 11.64 6.72
CA ASN A 756 15.13 10.23 6.82
C ASN A 756 16.43 9.41 6.90
N ARG A 757 16.58 8.57 7.93
CA ARG A 757 17.75 7.70 8.11
C ARG A 757 17.57 6.30 7.52
N HIS A 758 16.43 6.04 6.89
CA HIS A 758 16.13 4.81 6.16
C HIS A 758 16.38 3.56 7.00
N LEU A 759 15.85 3.53 8.23
CA LEU A 759 16.09 2.42 9.15
C LEU A 759 15.41 1.12 8.71
N ASP A 760 14.30 1.24 7.97
CA ASP A 760 13.66 0.17 7.22
C ASP A 760 14.63 -0.51 6.25
N ASP A 761 15.40 0.26 5.47
CA ASP A 761 16.45 -0.25 4.60
C ASP A 761 17.54 -0.98 5.40
N LYS A 762 18.03 -0.36 6.48
CA LYS A 762 19.12 -0.93 7.30
C LYS A 762 18.74 -2.23 8.01
N ILE A 763 17.49 -2.38 8.43
CA ILE A 763 17.00 -3.64 9.00
C ILE A 763 16.96 -4.72 7.92
N LEU A 764 16.45 -4.42 6.72
CA LEU A 764 16.43 -5.40 5.62
C LEU A 764 17.84 -5.80 5.19
N ASP A 765 18.79 -4.86 5.11
CA ASP A 765 20.21 -5.15 4.83
C ASP A 765 20.79 -6.10 5.89
N ALA A 766 20.52 -5.84 7.17
CA ALA A 766 20.99 -6.66 8.29
C ALA A 766 20.39 -8.08 8.26
N LEU A 767 19.16 -8.23 7.77
CA LEU A 767 18.50 -9.50 7.51
C LEU A 767 18.94 -10.14 6.19
N GLY A 768 19.87 -9.55 5.43
CA GLY A 768 20.39 -10.09 4.18
C GLY A 768 19.42 -9.99 3.00
N PHE A 769 18.46 -9.07 3.05
CA PHE A 769 17.59 -8.70 1.94
C PHE A 769 18.09 -7.40 1.29
N THR A 770 19.23 -7.47 0.60
CA THR A 770 19.89 -6.32 -0.01
C THR A 770 19.11 -5.76 -1.19
N GLY A 771 19.01 -4.42 -1.29
CA GLY A 771 18.45 -3.76 -2.47
C GLY A 771 19.36 -3.84 -3.70
N ALA A 772 18.84 -3.43 -4.86
CA ALA A 772 19.57 -3.46 -6.14
C ALA A 772 20.86 -2.61 -6.14
N GLU A 773 20.98 -1.61 -5.25
CA GLU A 773 22.16 -0.75 -5.16
C GLU A 773 23.46 -1.49 -4.80
N GLU A 774 23.41 -2.57 -4.00
CA GLU A 774 24.62 -3.33 -3.62
C GLU A 774 24.88 -4.57 -4.50
N ALA A 775 23.85 -5.13 -5.13
CA ALA A 775 24.01 -6.30 -5.99
C ALA A 775 24.87 -6.00 -7.23
N GLY A 776 24.81 -4.76 -7.75
CA GLY A 776 25.59 -4.31 -8.90
C GLY A 776 27.06 -3.96 -8.63
N GLU A 777 27.49 -3.85 -7.37
CA GLU A 777 28.92 -3.72 -7.03
C GLU A 777 29.58 -5.06 -6.65
N LYS A 778 28.78 -6.11 -6.41
CA LYS A 778 29.25 -7.47 -6.07
C LYS A 778 29.10 -8.50 -7.20
N ALA A 779 28.42 -8.16 -8.31
CA ALA A 779 28.36 -8.93 -9.55
C ALA A 779 29.23 -8.26 -10.63
#